data_AF-A0A2L2LZC5-F1
#
_entry.id   AF-A0A2L2LZC5-F1
#
_cell.length_a   1.000
_cell.length_b   1.000
_cell.length_c   1.000
_cell.angle_alpha   90.00
_cell.angle_beta   90.00
_cell.angle_gamma   90.00
#
_symmetry.space_group_name_H-M   'P 1'
#
loop_
_entity.id
_entity.type
_entity.pdbx_description
1 polymer ?
#
loop_
_entity_poly.entity_id
_entity_poly.type
_entity_poly.pdbx_seq_one_letter_code
_entity_poly.pdbx_strand_id
1 'polypeptide(L)'
;MIIKSLILDNVGLYSQRTEFSLEPKKSSITNKPIILIGGRNGAGKTTFLDSVRLALYGKRALGLGISTKDYHQYLLNKTNQNHLERASSIELTFIYTEGSIPAEFKICRSWSLAADGHIRENLDLQKNGSTVTSVPKQEWENFLLELIPIGVSQLFFFDGEKIQDIAEDNNASLSDAIKNLLGIDLIEKLRLDLHSYLTRNKSDDIEQNDVALLTQQLTELKSKENDIKNEYAQLKFEHQTLLKNIEQKRLRFVSEGGAIALQYDQLKTKLSQLNKEINTCKQELVNLANGLLPFLFAPKLISKFTNHLKSSSADQSANYKLVEQALSSFQTSPIQKKELWKDEHWQNFNDFLSSYFNTESKHSSHIAFGELAEPQQALAKLLSLDAEVKKQVKSIYERFTHLNQEKEATEFSIARAENAEDSNAYLDELLHKERKLGELDLILNQKEEEVRKINWDVVTAERNLKAASEAVAEFALQNHKNSLAAKGIKALIEFETALLEQKINQVRHNFVEIFNSLLRKRNFITDLQIDPKSFNTRLIKTNGKVVEKSALSAGEKQIYAIAMLWSLAKTSGRHLPMIVDTPLGRLDREHRDNLMKFYFPHVSHQVIILSTDTEIDDLYVNQLDQFISESYLLEYNHELSSTQALPGYFTDLKRTNTTEKRIALQQA
;
A
#
# COMPACT_ATOMS: atom_id res chain seq x y z
N MET A 1 -9.96 -26.11 -26.31
CA MET A 1 -8.50 -26.02 -26.51
C MET A 1 -7.79 -26.71 -25.36
N ILE A 2 -6.76 -27.52 -25.60
CA ILE A 2 -5.93 -28.15 -24.55
C ILE A 2 -4.45 -27.90 -24.87
N ILE A 3 -3.68 -27.36 -23.93
CA ILE A 3 -2.22 -27.26 -24.05
C ILE A 3 -1.61 -28.64 -23.79
N LYS A 4 -0.89 -29.20 -24.77
CA LYS A 4 -0.23 -30.50 -24.63
C LYS A 4 1.16 -30.40 -24.02
N SER A 5 1.94 -29.43 -24.47
CA SER A 5 3.30 -29.22 -23.97
C SER A 5 3.78 -27.79 -24.11
N LEU A 6 4.70 -27.42 -23.22
CA LEU A 6 5.49 -26.20 -23.29
C LEU A 6 6.96 -26.58 -23.16
N ILE A 7 7.79 -26.15 -24.11
CA ILE A 7 9.24 -26.31 -24.06
C ILE A 7 9.86 -24.91 -24.01
N LEU A 8 10.70 -24.70 -23.01
CA LEU A 8 11.45 -23.47 -22.81
C LEU A 8 12.93 -23.77 -22.99
N ASP A 9 13.58 -23.08 -23.92
CA ASP A 9 15.01 -23.20 -24.14
C ASP A 9 15.66 -21.83 -24.03
N ASN A 10 16.48 -21.65 -22.99
CA ASN A 10 17.16 -20.40 -22.68
C ASN A 10 16.22 -19.18 -22.47
N VAL A 11 15.15 -19.36 -21.68
CA VAL A 11 14.13 -18.33 -21.40
C VAL A 11 14.07 -17.99 -19.91
N GLY A 12 14.52 -16.79 -19.57
CA GLY A 12 14.54 -16.23 -18.23
C GLY A 12 15.36 -17.10 -17.29
N LEU A 13 14.67 -17.74 -16.34
CA LEU A 13 15.28 -18.63 -15.35
C LEU A 13 15.50 -20.06 -15.88
N TYR A 14 14.93 -20.42 -17.03
CA TYR A 14 15.11 -21.72 -17.67
C TYR A 14 16.25 -21.62 -18.69
N SER A 15 17.50 -21.72 -18.24
CA SER A 15 18.67 -21.58 -19.13
C SER A 15 18.92 -22.82 -20.00
N GLN A 16 18.42 -23.98 -19.59
CA GLN A 16 18.49 -25.24 -20.34
C GLN A 16 17.10 -25.60 -20.88
N ARG A 17 17.07 -26.39 -21.95
CA ARG A 17 15.85 -26.95 -22.50
C ARG A 17 15.05 -27.70 -21.44
N THR A 18 13.91 -27.12 -21.06
CA THR A 18 12.98 -27.64 -20.06
C THR A 18 11.64 -27.92 -20.73
N GLU A 19 11.13 -29.14 -20.58
CA GLU A 19 9.88 -29.58 -21.18
C GLU A 19 8.82 -29.87 -20.11
N PHE A 20 7.62 -29.31 -20.31
CA PHE A 20 6.45 -29.58 -19.50
C PHE A 20 5.43 -30.33 -20.35
N SER A 21 5.06 -31.54 -19.92
CA SER A 21 3.88 -32.24 -20.44
C SER A 21 2.66 -31.77 -19.66
N LEU A 22 1.72 -31.15 -20.36
CA LEU A 22 0.58 -30.43 -19.80
C LEU A 22 -0.75 -31.07 -20.18
N GLU A 23 -0.77 -32.12 -21.00
CA GLU A 23 -2.02 -32.77 -21.41
C GLU A 23 -2.69 -33.49 -20.21
N PRO A 24 -3.94 -33.16 -19.83
CA PRO A 24 -4.64 -33.84 -18.75
C PRO A 24 -4.89 -35.32 -19.06
N LYS A 25 -4.49 -36.21 -18.15
CA LYS A 25 -4.73 -37.64 -18.24
C LYS A 25 -6.20 -37.95 -17.99
N LYS A 26 -6.80 -38.75 -18.87
CA LYS A 26 -8.17 -39.26 -18.68
C LYS A 26 -8.13 -40.52 -17.81
N SER A 27 -8.82 -40.51 -16.67
CA SER A 27 -9.10 -41.72 -15.87
C SER A 27 -10.51 -42.24 -16.19
N SER A 28 -10.72 -43.55 -16.04
CA SER A 28 -11.98 -44.24 -16.32
C SER A 28 -13.13 -43.83 -15.38
N ILE A 29 -12.81 -43.19 -14.24
CA ILE A 29 -13.74 -42.92 -13.13
C ILE A 29 -13.92 -41.41 -12.87
N THR A 30 -12.84 -40.62 -12.97
CA THR A 30 -12.86 -39.17 -12.71
C THR A 30 -12.03 -38.41 -13.74
N ASN A 31 -12.51 -37.23 -14.17
CA ASN A 31 -11.69 -36.34 -14.98
C ASN A 31 -10.62 -35.69 -14.08
N LYS A 32 -9.36 -35.66 -14.54
CA LYS A 32 -8.24 -35.06 -13.80
C LYS A 32 -7.75 -33.79 -14.51
N PRO A 33 -8.44 -32.64 -14.38
CA PRO A 33 -8.13 -31.46 -15.17
C PRO A 33 -6.90 -30.69 -14.69
N ILE A 34 -6.36 -30.97 -13.50
CA ILE A 34 -5.38 -30.11 -12.83
C ILE A 34 -3.94 -30.57 -13.14
N ILE A 35 -3.09 -29.65 -13.60
CA ILE A 35 -1.63 -29.77 -13.56
C ILE A 35 -1.10 -28.83 -12.47
N LEU A 36 -0.39 -29.39 -11.49
CA LEU A 36 0.09 -28.62 -10.34
C LEU A 36 1.60 -28.37 -10.46
N ILE A 37 2.00 -27.11 -10.52
CA ILE A 37 3.41 -26.70 -10.63
C ILE A 37 3.80 -25.94 -9.37
N GLY A 38 4.64 -26.56 -8.54
CA GLY A 38 5.17 -25.99 -7.31
C GLY A 38 6.47 -25.28 -7.56
N GLY A 39 6.70 -24.14 -6.92
CA GLY A 39 8.01 -23.50 -6.93
C GLY A 39 8.09 -22.43 -5.86
N ARG A 40 9.26 -22.27 -5.22
CA ARG A 40 9.49 -21.16 -4.29
C ARG A 40 9.44 -19.81 -5.01
N ASN A 41 9.38 -18.72 -4.27
CA ASN A 41 9.46 -17.38 -4.86
C ASN A 41 10.78 -17.24 -5.63
N GLY A 42 10.69 -16.73 -6.86
CA GLY A 42 11.85 -16.65 -7.76
C GLY A 42 12.24 -17.96 -8.44
N ALA A 43 11.48 -19.06 -8.29
CA ALA A 43 11.79 -20.35 -8.95
C ALA A 43 11.30 -20.47 -10.40
N GLY A 44 10.87 -19.39 -11.06
CA GLY A 44 10.48 -19.43 -12.48
C GLY A 44 8.99 -19.56 -12.82
N LYS A 45 8.08 -19.62 -11.83
CA LYS A 45 6.62 -19.68 -12.05
C LYS A 45 6.08 -18.59 -12.99
N THR A 46 6.39 -17.33 -12.71
CA THR A 46 5.96 -16.20 -13.55
C THR A 46 6.63 -16.25 -14.94
N THR A 47 7.87 -16.75 -15.04
CA THR A 47 8.53 -16.97 -16.33
C THR A 47 7.79 -18.02 -17.17
N PHE A 48 7.26 -19.09 -16.56
CA PHE A 48 6.41 -20.06 -17.24
C PHE A 48 5.14 -19.39 -17.81
N LEU A 49 4.40 -18.65 -16.98
CA LEU A 49 3.17 -17.95 -17.41
C LEU A 49 3.44 -16.94 -18.54
N ASP A 50 4.49 -16.13 -18.37
CA ASP A 50 4.92 -15.15 -19.37
C ASP A 50 5.30 -15.83 -20.69
N SER A 51 5.92 -17.00 -20.64
CA SER A 51 6.37 -17.72 -21.85
C SER A 51 5.19 -18.25 -22.66
N VAL A 52 4.13 -18.73 -22.01
CA VAL A 52 2.89 -19.13 -22.71
C VAL A 52 2.27 -17.92 -23.42
N ARG A 53 2.19 -16.76 -22.74
CA ARG A 53 1.67 -15.53 -23.33
C ARG A 53 2.54 -15.02 -24.48
N LEU A 54 3.87 -15.08 -24.33
CA LEU A 54 4.82 -14.63 -25.34
C LEU A 54 4.78 -15.52 -26.58
N ALA A 55 4.63 -16.84 -26.42
CA ALA A 55 4.43 -17.75 -27.55
C ALA A 55 3.20 -17.36 -28.39
N LEU A 56 2.07 -17.12 -27.71
CA LEU A 56 0.80 -16.79 -28.36
C LEU A 56 0.76 -15.38 -28.97
N TYR A 57 1.31 -14.38 -28.28
CA TYR A 57 1.06 -12.97 -28.60
C TYR A 57 2.29 -12.13 -28.96
N GLY A 58 3.50 -12.68 -28.79
CA GLY A 58 4.75 -11.97 -29.07
C GLY A 58 4.80 -10.61 -28.37
N LYS A 59 5.14 -9.58 -29.14
CA LYS A 59 5.19 -8.18 -28.69
C LYS A 59 3.92 -7.71 -27.97
N ARG A 60 2.75 -8.19 -28.39
CA ARG A 60 1.45 -7.76 -27.82
C ARG A 60 1.23 -8.32 -26.42
N ALA A 61 1.93 -9.40 -26.01
CA ALA A 61 1.85 -9.97 -24.67
C ALA A 61 2.19 -8.97 -23.56
N LEU A 62 2.98 -7.94 -23.88
CA LEU A 62 3.45 -6.94 -22.94
C LEU A 62 2.51 -5.71 -22.82
N GLY A 63 1.57 -5.53 -23.75
CA GLY A 63 0.66 -4.37 -23.79
C GLY A 63 0.58 -3.70 -25.17
N LEU A 64 -0.41 -2.81 -25.33
CA LEU A 64 -0.56 -1.97 -26.52
C LEU A 64 0.44 -0.80 -26.47
N GLY A 65 1.00 -0.41 -27.62
CA GLY A 65 1.87 0.78 -27.72
C GLY A 65 3.35 0.57 -27.40
N ILE A 66 3.79 -0.67 -27.14
CA ILE A 66 5.20 -0.95 -26.85
C ILE A 66 6.07 -0.70 -28.07
N SER A 67 7.19 0.00 -27.90
CA SER A 67 8.13 0.22 -28.98
C SER A 67 8.86 -1.08 -29.33
N THR A 68 9.30 -1.23 -30.58
CA THR A 68 10.07 -2.42 -30.99
C THR A 68 11.40 -2.51 -30.22
N LYS A 69 11.97 -1.36 -29.83
CA LYS A 69 13.17 -1.28 -29.01
C LYS A 69 12.94 -1.86 -27.60
N ASP A 70 11.85 -1.48 -26.95
CA ASP A 70 11.52 -1.98 -25.60
C ASP A 70 11.19 -3.46 -25.62
N TYR A 71 10.50 -3.92 -26.69
CA TYR A 71 10.26 -5.35 -26.90
C TYR A 71 11.56 -6.14 -27.06
N HIS A 72 12.49 -5.64 -27.89
CA HIS A 72 13.79 -6.27 -28.03
C HIS A 72 14.56 -6.27 -26.71
N GLN A 73 14.56 -5.15 -25.98
CA GLN A 73 15.18 -5.10 -24.65
C GLN A 73 14.57 -6.13 -23.68
N TYR A 74 13.26 -6.32 -23.74
CA TYR A 74 12.56 -7.35 -22.96
C TYR A 74 13.03 -8.76 -23.33
N LEU A 75 13.12 -9.10 -24.62
CA LEU A 75 13.63 -10.40 -25.09
C LEU A 75 15.09 -10.62 -24.64
N LEU A 76 15.94 -9.58 -24.70
CA LEU A 76 17.31 -9.65 -24.17
C LEU A 76 17.35 -9.94 -22.68
N ASN A 77 16.54 -9.22 -21.89
CA ASN A 77 16.48 -9.43 -20.45
C ASN A 77 15.97 -10.83 -20.08
N LYS A 78 15.17 -11.46 -20.95
CA LYS A 78 14.70 -12.84 -20.82
C LYS A 78 15.64 -13.87 -21.47
N THR A 79 16.80 -13.47 -21.97
CA THR A 79 17.80 -14.39 -22.53
C THR A 79 18.93 -14.57 -21.51
N ASN A 80 19.25 -15.81 -21.12
CA ASN A 80 20.37 -16.01 -20.20
C ASN A 80 21.69 -15.78 -20.94
N GLN A 81 22.54 -14.91 -20.38
CA GLN A 81 23.82 -14.52 -20.98
C GLN A 81 24.85 -15.65 -20.99
N ASN A 82 24.64 -16.70 -20.19
CA ASN A 82 25.54 -17.84 -20.04
C ASN A 82 25.29 -18.96 -21.06
N HIS A 83 24.31 -18.82 -21.97
CA HIS A 83 24.03 -19.80 -23.01
C HIS A 83 24.95 -19.59 -24.24
N LEU A 84 25.62 -20.65 -24.70
CA LEU A 84 26.67 -20.63 -25.73
C LEU A 84 26.25 -19.96 -27.05
N GLU A 85 25.00 -20.17 -27.48
CA GLU A 85 24.50 -19.68 -28.77
C GLU A 85 23.71 -18.36 -28.67
N ARG A 86 23.43 -17.87 -27.45
CA ARG A 86 22.56 -16.69 -27.19
C ARG A 86 21.24 -16.70 -27.99
N ALA A 87 20.79 -17.89 -28.38
CA ALA A 87 19.49 -18.15 -28.95
C ALA A 87 18.55 -18.61 -27.84
N SER A 88 17.31 -18.20 -27.91
CA SER A 88 16.24 -18.61 -27.01
C SER A 88 15.05 -19.04 -27.84
N SER A 89 14.30 -20.02 -27.34
CA SER A 89 13.07 -20.45 -28.00
C SER A 89 12.00 -20.87 -27.02
N ILE A 90 10.75 -20.66 -27.43
CA ILE A 90 9.55 -21.14 -26.75
C ILE A 90 8.78 -21.96 -27.77
N GLU A 91 8.53 -23.21 -27.43
CA GLU A 91 7.65 -24.09 -28.19
C GLU A 91 6.39 -24.38 -27.38
N LEU A 92 5.22 -24.06 -27.95
CA LEU A 92 3.92 -24.31 -27.36
C LEU A 92 3.11 -25.20 -28.30
N THR A 93 2.72 -26.38 -27.82
CA THR A 93 1.86 -27.31 -28.55
C THR A 93 0.48 -27.37 -27.90
N PHE A 94 -0.58 -27.18 -28.67
CA PHE A 94 -1.96 -27.25 -28.18
C PHE A 94 -2.91 -27.82 -29.22
N ILE A 95 -4.00 -28.42 -28.74
CA ILE A 95 -5.11 -28.88 -29.56
C ILE A 95 -6.19 -27.80 -29.54
N TYR A 96 -6.65 -27.40 -30.72
CA TYR A 96 -7.79 -26.50 -30.89
C TYR A 96 -8.81 -27.15 -31.82
N THR A 97 -10.10 -27.04 -31.48
CA THR A 97 -11.18 -27.65 -32.25
C THR A 97 -11.82 -26.58 -33.13
N GLU A 98 -11.58 -26.68 -34.44
CA GLU A 98 -12.28 -25.86 -35.44
C GLU A 98 -13.53 -26.62 -35.89
N GLY A 99 -14.71 -26.13 -35.51
CA GLY A 99 -15.98 -26.81 -35.76
C GLY A 99 -16.10 -28.12 -34.97
N SER A 100 -15.80 -29.26 -35.62
CA SER A 100 -15.86 -30.60 -35.01
C SER A 100 -14.57 -31.42 -35.15
N ILE A 101 -13.55 -30.87 -35.82
CA ILE A 101 -12.30 -31.59 -36.07
C ILE A 101 -11.21 -31.00 -35.15
N PRO A 102 -10.64 -31.79 -34.23
CA PRO A 102 -9.49 -31.34 -33.45
C PRO A 102 -8.27 -31.24 -34.36
N ALA A 103 -7.57 -30.11 -34.29
CA ALA A 103 -6.29 -29.91 -34.95
C ALA A 103 -5.22 -29.59 -33.90
N GLU A 104 -4.03 -30.16 -34.09
CA GLU A 104 -2.86 -29.88 -33.27
C GLU A 104 -2.07 -28.72 -33.89
N PHE A 105 -1.82 -27.70 -33.08
CA PHE A 105 -1.02 -26.55 -33.44
C PHE A 105 0.27 -26.57 -32.64
N LYS A 106 1.39 -26.33 -33.31
CA LYS A 106 2.70 -26.16 -32.70
C LYS A 106 3.25 -24.79 -33.10
N ILE A 107 3.46 -23.95 -32.10
CA ILE A 107 4.07 -22.63 -32.22
C ILE A 107 5.51 -22.74 -31.75
N CYS A 108 6.47 -22.30 -32.57
CA CYS A 108 7.85 -22.12 -32.15
C CYS A 108 8.24 -20.65 -32.36
N ARG A 109 8.39 -19.91 -31.27
CA ARG A 109 8.89 -18.53 -31.29
C ARG A 109 10.33 -18.54 -30.81
N SER A 110 11.26 -18.11 -31.65
CA SER A 110 12.70 -18.13 -31.36
C SER A 110 13.30 -16.75 -31.60
N TRP A 111 14.27 -16.36 -30.78
CA TRP A 111 15.01 -15.13 -30.99
C TRP A 111 16.49 -15.31 -30.68
N SER A 112 17.32 -14.53 -31.37
CA SER A 112 18.78 -14.54 -31.19
C SER A 112 19.36 -13.15 -31.40
N LEU A 113 20.44 -12.84 -30.69
CA LEU A 113 21.21 -11.63 -30.93
C LEU A 113 22.09 -11.83 -32.18
N ALA A 114 21.82 -11.07 -33.24
CA ALA A 114 22.65 -11.09 -34.44
C ALA A 114 23.97 -10.33 -34.23
N ALA A 115 24.94 -10.57 -35.11
CA ALA A 115 26.29 -9.98 -35.04
C ALA A 115 26.30 -8.44 -35.15
N ASP A 116 25.22 -7.85 -35.68
CA ASP A 116 24.99 -6.40 -35.77
C ASP A 116 24.44 -5.79 -34.46
N GLY A 117 24.23 -6.60 -33.42
CA GLY A 117 23.67 -6.16 -32.14
C GLY A 117 22.15 -6.05 -32.13
N HIS A 118 21.45 -6.39 -33.22
CA HIS A 118 20.00 -6.43 -33.28
C HIS A 118 19.45 -7.83 -32.99
N ILE A 119 18.29 -7.89 -32.32
CA ILE A 119 17.58 -9.15 -32.14
C ILE A 119 16.85 -9.51 -33.43
N ARG A 120 16.98 -10.76 -33.83
CA ARG A 120 16.15 -11.36 -34.87
C ARG A 120 15.20 -12.34 -34.20
N GLU A 121 13.91 -12.06 -34.34
CA GLU A 121 12.84 -12.93 -33.93
C GLU A 121 12.30 -13.69 -35.13
N ASN A 122 11.95 -14.95 -34.93
CA ASN A 122 11.30 -15.81 -35.90
C ASN A 122 10.13 -16.54 -35.24
N LEU A 123 9.04 -16.67 -35.98
CA LEU A 123 7.85 -17.41 -35.59
C LEU A 123 7.65 -18.52 -36.62
N ASP A 124 7.54 -19.78 -36.15
CA ASP A 124 7.12 -20.93 -36.95
C ASP A 124 5.79 -21.47 -36.42
N LEU A 125 4.86 -21.75 -37.33
CA LEU A 125 3.52 -22.25 -37.01
C LEU A 125 3.22 -23.49 -37.84
N GLN A 126 2.93 -24.59 -37.15
CA GLN A 126 2.60 -25.89 -37.75
C GLN A 126 1.18 -26.32 -37.34
N LYS A 127 0.43 -26.88 -38.29
CA LYS A 127 -0.88 -27.51 -38.09
C LYS A 127 -0.77 -28.98 -38.48
N ASN A 128 -1.06 -29.89 -37.54
CA ASN A 128 -0.94 -31.35 -37.71
C ASN A 128 0.43 -31.78 -38.29
N GLY A 129 1.51 -31.17 -37.80
CA GLY A 129 2.89 -31.46 -38.22
C GLY A 129 3.33 -30.86 -39.56
N SER A 130 2.45 -30.15 -40.28
CA SER A 130 2.80 -29.43 -41.51
C SER A 130 2.79 -27.93 -41.27
N THR A 131 3.79 -27.20 -41.81
CA THR A 131 3.81 -25.73 -41.74
C THR A 131 2.55 -25.13 -42.38
N VAL A 132 1.94 -24.16 -41.71
CA VAL A 132 0.71 -23.52 -42.20
C VAL A 132 1.02 -22.67 -43.43
N THR A 133 0.68 -23.17 -44.62
CA THR A 133 0.86 -22.43 -45.90
C THR A 133 -0.40 -21.70 -46.36
N SER A 134 -1.55 -21.97 -45.72
CA SER A 134 -2.85 -21.35 -46.06
C SER A 134 -2.94 -19.87 -45.67
N VAL A 135 -2.09 -19.42 -44.76
CA VAL A 135 -2.00 -18.02 -44.29
C VAL A 135 -0.55 -17.56 -44.46
N PRO A 136 -0.30 -16.37 -45.05
CA PRO A 136 1.04 -15.82 -45.16
C PRO A 136 1.73 -15.69 -43.80
N LYS A 137 3.05 -15.91 -43.73
CA LYS A 137 3.81 -15.83 -42.46
C LYS A 137 3.60 -14.52 -41.69
N GLN A 138 3.40 -13.42 -42.41
CA GLN A 138 3.16 -12.08 -41.86
C GLN A 138 1.84 -11.98 -41.09
N GLU A 139 0.87 -12.86 -41.38
CA GLU A 139 -0.46 -12.86 -40.76
C GLU A 139 -0.61 -13.92 -39.67
N TRP A 140 0.41 -14.76 -39.43
CA TRP A 140 0.36 -15.79 -38.38
C TRP A 140 0.07 -15.20 -37.00
N GLU A 141 0.58 -14.02 -36.67
CA GLU A 141 0.27 -13.35 -35.41
C GLU A 141 -1.21 -12.93 -35.32
N ASN A 142 -1.80 -12.46 -36.42
CA ASN A 142 -3.22 -12.10 -36.45
C ASN A 142 -4.11 -13.36 -36.36
N PHE A 143 -3.72 -14.44 -37.04
CA PHE A 143 -4.39 -15.72 -36.94
C PHE A 143 -4.41 -16.26 -35.49
N LEU A 144 -3.28 -16.19 -34.77
CA LEU A 144 -3.21 -16.60 -33.36
C LEU A 144 -4.13 -15.73 -32.46
N LEU A 145 -4.27 -14.44 -32.77
CA LEU A 145 -5.17 -13.54 -32.05
C LEU A 145 -6.65 -13.84 -32.31
N GLU A 146 -7.00 -14.34 -33.49
CA GLU A 146 -8.36 -14.79 -33.77
C GLU A 146 -8.72 -16.05 -32.96
N LEU A 147 -7.77 -16.98 -32.83
CA LEU A 147 -7.94 -18.19 -32.01
C LEU A 147 -8.17 -17.85 -30.54
N ILE A 148 -7.34 -16.97 -29.97
CA ILE A 148 -7.43 -16.57 -28.56
C ILE A 148 -7.17 -15.06 -28.46
N PRO A 149 -8.24 -14.22 -28.48
CA PRO A 149 -8.07 -12.78 -28.38
C PRO A 149 -7.33 -12.38 -27.10
N ILE A 150 -6.43 -11.41 -27.20
CA ILE A 150 -5.58 -11.01 -26.06
C ILE A 150 -6.37 -10.54 -24.85
N GLY A 151 -7.51 -9.86 -25.05
CA GLY A 151 -8.40 -9.45 -23.97
C GLY A 151 -9.02 -10.63 -23.22
N VAL A 152 -9.27 -11.75 -23.92
CA VAL A 152 -9.75 -12.99 -23.32
C VAL A 152 -8.64 -13.70 -22.56
N SER A 153 -7.41 -13.64 -23.07
CA SER A 153 -6.25 -14.28 -22.44
C SER A 153 -6.00 -13.82 -21.00
N GLN A 154 -6.29 -12.54 -20.69
CA GLN A 154 -6.14 -11.99 -19.34
C GLN A 154 -7.12 -12.62 -18.34
N LEU A 155 -8.22 -13.21 -18.82
CA LEU A 155 -9.23 -13.86 -17.99
C LEU A 155 -8.88 -15.33 -17.68
N PHE A 156 -8.12 -15.98 -18.57
CA PHE A 156 -7.79 -17.41 -18.49
C PHE A 156 -6.34 -17.67 -18.08
N PHE A 157 -5.41 -16.79 -18.42
CA PHE A 157 -4.00 -16.86 -18.04
C PHE A 157 -3.72 -15.64 -17.18
N PHE A 158 -3.68 -15.76 -15.86
CA PHE A 158 -3.47 -14.61 -14.99
C PHE A 158 -2.57 -14.88 -13.81
N ASP A 159 -2.03 -13.77 -13.31
CA ASP A 159 -1.27 -13.68 -12.08
C ASP A 159 -2.24 -13.25 -10.97
N GLY A 160 -2.33 -14.07 -9.92
CA GLY A 160 -3.23 -13.88 -8.79
C GLY A 160 -2.96 -12.59 -8.01
N GLU A 161 -1.76 -12.00 -8.11
CA GLU A 161 -1.46 -10.68 -7.54
C GLU A 161 -1.99 -9.55 -8.43
N LYS A 162 -1.98 -9.72 -9.76
CA LYS A 162 -2.47 -8.72 -10.73
C LYS A 162 -3.98 -8.79 -10.98
N ILE A 163 -4.65 -9.87 -10.55
CA ILE A 163 -6.10 -10.03 -10.74
C ILE A 163 -6.92 -8.96 -9.99
N GLN A 164 -6.33 -8.31 -8.97
CA GLN A 164 -7.00 -7.25 -8.22
C GLN A 164 -7.21 -5.99 -9.07
N ASP A 165 -6.32 -5.71 -10.02
CA ASP A 165 -6.43 -4.56 -10.93
C ASP A 165 -7.71 -4.65 -11.77
N ILE A 166 -8.16 -5.87 -12.11
CA ILE A 166 -9.43 -6.14 -12.81
C ILE A 166 -10.65 -5.79 -11.94
N ALA A 167 -10.53 -5.89 -10.61
CA ALA A 167 -11.60 -5.50 -9.69
C ALA A 167 -11.67 -3.99 -9.46
N GLU A 168 -10.53 -3.29 -9.58
CA GLU A 168 -10.37 -1.88 -9.24
C GLU A 168 -10.56 -0.93 -10.43
N ASP A 169 -10.16 -1.33 -11.64
CA ASP A 169 -10.25 -0.47 -12.82
C ASP A 169 -11.50 -0.70 -13.67
N ASN A 170 -12.25 0.37 -13.90
CA ASN A 170 -13.30 0.44 -14.93
C ASN A 170 -12.65 0.64 -16.31
N ASN A 171 -11.86 -0.33 -16.77
CA ASN A 171 -11.12 -0.22 -18.02
C ASN A 171 -12.02 -0.45 -19.25
N ALA A 172 -12.03 0.50 -20.18
CA ALA A 172 -12.68 0.35 -21.50
C ALA A 172 -12.18 -0.90 -22.25
N SER A 173 -10.89 -1.25 -22.07
CA SER A 173 -10.29 -2.48 -22.61
C SER A 173 -10.96 -3.76 -22.09
N LEU A 174 -11.46 -3.76 -20.84
CA LEU A 174 -12.19 -4.89 -20.27
C LEU A 174 -13.58 -5.02 -20.90
N SER A 175 -14.27 -3.90 -21.14
CA SER A 175 -15.55 -3.89 -21.85
C SER A 175 -15.41 -4.51 -23.25
N ASP A 176 -14.38 -4.14 -24.00
CA ASP A 176 -14.14 -4.69 -25.34
C ASP A 176 -13.73 -6.17 -25.28
N ALA A 177 -12.92 -6.56 -24.28
CA ALA A 177 -12.59 -7.96 -24.04
C ALA A 177 -13.85 -8.80 -23.70
N ILE A 178 -14.77 -8.24 -22.91
CA ILE A 178 -16.05 -8.87 -22.57
C ILE A 178 -16.94 -8.99 -23.80
N LYS A 179 -17.07 -7.94 -24.63
CA LYS A 179 -17.85 -8.00 -25.88
C LYS A 179 -17.31 -9.06 -26.84
N ASN A 180 -15.99 -9.12 -27.00
CA ASN A 180 -15.31 -10.14 -27.81
C ASN A 180 -15.53 -11.56 -27.24
N LEU A 181 -15.46 -11.70 -25.91
CA LEU A 181 -15.69 -12.99 -25.25
C LEU A 181 -17.14 -13.47 -25.44
N LEU A 182 -18.09 -12.54 -25.40
CA LEU A 182 -19.52 -12.81 -25.56
C LEU A 182 -19.95 -12.94 -27.04
N GLY A 183 -19.05 -12.67 -27.99
CA GLY A 183 -19.31 -12.77 -29.43
C GLY A 183 -20.14 -11.63 -30.01
N ILE A 184 -20.22 -10.50 -29.30
CA ILE A 184 -20.99 -9.32 -29.73
C ILE A 184 -20.25 -8.57 -30.86
N ASP A 185 -18.91 -8.65 -30.88
CA ASP A 185 -18.06 -7.98 -31.87
C ASP A 185 -18.32 -8.46 -33.31
N LEU A 186 -18.64 -9.75 -33.48
CA LEU A 186 -18.96 -10.32 -34.79
C LEU A 186 -20.25 -9.74 -35.37
N ILE A 187 -21.24 -9.45 -34.52
CA ILE A 187 -22.51 -8.84 -34.92
C ILE A 187 -22.29 -7.39 -35.34
N GLU A 188 -21.46 -6.66 -34.58
CA GLU A 188 -21.08 -5.29 -34.89
C GLU A 188 -20.33 -5.20 -36.24
N LYS A 189 -19.38 -6.10 -36.50
CA LYS A 189 -18.68 -6.22 -37.79
C LYS A 189 -19.65 -6.51 -38.94
N LEU A 190 -20.52 -7.53 -38.79
CA LEU A 190 -21.50 -7.87 -39.83
C LEU A 190 -22.44 -6.70 -40.14
N ARG A 191 -22.86 -5.95 -39.11
CA ARG A 191 -23.68 -4.74 -39.30
C ARG A 191 -22.94 -3.70 -40.14
N LEU A 192 -21.67 -3.43 -39.84
CA LEU A 192 -20.85 -2.49 -40.60
C LEU A 192 -20.63 -2.94 -42.05
N ASP A 193 -20.45 -4.24 -42.27
CA ASP A 193 -20.28 -4.83 -43.61
C ASP A 193 -21.56 -4.71 -44.44
N LEU A 194 -22.72 -5.03 -43.86
CA LEU A 194 -24.01 -4.86 -44.52
C LEU A 194 -24.33 -3.39 -44.80
N HIS A 195 -23.96 -2.50 -43.89
CA HIS A 195 -24.10 -1.07 -44.10
C HIS A 195 -23.23 -0.60 -45.27
N SER A 196 -21.98 -1.05 -45.32
CA SER A 196 -21.03 -0.78 -46.41
C SER A 196 -21.58 -1.29 -47.75
N TYR A 197 -22.17 -2.49 -47.77
CA TYR A 197 -22.82 -3.08 -48.94
C TYR A 197 -24.01 -2.25 -49.44
N LEU A 198 -24.87 -1.78 -48.52
CA LEU A 198 -25.99 -0.89 -48.87
C LEU A 198 -25.51 0.44 -49.47
N THR A 199 -24.45 1.03 -48.93
CA THR A 199 -23.86 2.27 -49.47
C THR A 199 -23.20 2.08 -50.84
N ARG A 200 -22.59 0.91 -51.11
CA ARG A 200 -21.91 0.60 -52.38
C ARG A 200 -22.88 0.31 -53.54
N ASN A 201 -24.08 -0.20 -53.27
CA ASN A 201 -25.08 -0.54 -54.29
C ASN A 201 -26.02 0.63 -54.67
N LYS A 202 -25.80 1.84 -54.15
CA LYS A 202 -26.49 3.05 -54.60
C LYS A 202 -25.72 3.65 -55.80
N SER A 203 -26.43 3.93 -56.89
CA SER A 203 -26.00 4.82 -57.97
C SER A 203 -26.81 6.12 -57.84
N ASP A 204 -26.12 7.25 -57.75
CA ASP A 204 -26.57 8.64 -57.87
C ASP A 204 -27.73 9.09 -56.95
N ASP A 205 -27.42 9.64 -55.77
CA ASP A 205 -27.75 11.03 -55.37
C ASP A 205 -27.42 11.33 -53.88
N ILE A 206 -26.92 12.55 -53.65
CA ILE A 206 -26.77 13.44 -52.46
C ILE A 206 -26.62 12.81 -51.04
N GLU A 207 -27.34 11.77 -50.65
CA GLU A 207 -27.27 11.14 -49.30
C GLU A 207 -26.10 10.15 -49.11
N GLN A 208 -25.47 9.68 -50.20
CA GLN A 208 -24.31 8.78 -50.14
C GLN A 208 -23.08 9.44 -49.50
N ASN A 209 -22.96 10.76 -49.63
CA ASN A 209 -21.84 11.50 -49.05
C ASN A 209 -21.99 11.64 -47.54
N ASP A 210 -23.19 11.85 -47.00
CA ASP A 210 -23.35 12.20 -45.58
C ASP A 210 -23.00 11.05 -44.63
N VAL A 211 -23.44 9.81 -44.89
CA VAL A 211 -23.08 8.68 -44.01
C VAL A 211 -21.60 8.33 -44.14
N ALA A 212 -21.05 8.35 -45.36
CA ALA A 212 -19.62 8.09 -45.57
C ALA A 212 -18.76 9.18 -44.91
N LEU A 213 -19.14 10.46 -45.01
CA LEU A 213 -18.49 11.58 -44.32
C LEU A 213 -18.59 11.43 -42.81
N LEU A 214 -19.78 11.13 -42.27
CA LEU A 214 -19.98 10.95 -40.83
C LEU A 214 -19.19 9.74 -40.30
N THR A 215 -19.07 8.66 -41.09
CA THR A 215 -18.26 7.49 -40.73
C THR A 215 -16.78 7.85 -40.71
N GLN A 216 -16.31 8.58 -41.73
CA GLN A 216 -14.92 9.06 -41.79
C GLN A 216 -14.63 10.02 -40.63
N GLN A 217 -15.51 10.99 -40.38
CA GLN A 217 -15.40 11.91 -39.25
C GLN A 217 -15.37 11.17 -37.92
N LEU A 218 -16.20 10.14 -37.75
CA LEU A 218 -16.19 9.32 -36.53
C LEU A 218 -14.86 8.56 -36.38
N THR A 219 -14.32 8.00 -37.46
CA THR A 219 -13.02 7.32 -37.42
C THR A 219 -11.87 8.28 -37.10
N GLU A 220 -11.89 9.50 -37.65
CA GLU A 220 -10.90 10.53 -37.35
C GLU A 220 -11.00 11.02 -35.90
N LEU A 221 -12.23 11.23 -35.40
CA LEU A 221 -12.48 11.60 -34.01
C LEU A 221 -12.06 10.49 -33.03
N LYS A 222 -12.35 9.23 -33.34
CA LYS A 222 -11.91 8.08 -32.53
C LYS A 222 -10.39 7.90 -32.52
N SER A 223 -9.71 8.16 -33.66
CA SER A 223 -8.25 8.17 -33.69
C SER A 223 -7.69 9.27 -32.77
N LYS A 224 -8.20 10.50 -32.91
CA LYS A 224 -7.78 11.63 -32.06
C LYS A 224 -8.09 11.39 -30.58
N GLU A 225 -9.25 10.80 -30.27
CA GLU A 225 -9.64 10.41 -28.91
C GLU A 225 -8.62 9.43 -28.32
N ASN A 226 -8.17 8.44 -29.10
CA ASN A 226 -7.18 7.47 -28.66
C ASN A 226 -5.81 8.13 -28.42
N ASP A 227 -5.37 9.01 -29.32
CA ASP A 227 -4.11 9.75 -29.19
C ASP A 227 -4.11 10.63 -27.94
N ILE A 228 -5.16 11.43 -27.73
CA ILE A 228 -5.30 12.30 -26.54
C ILE A 228 -5.40 11.47 -25.25
N LYS A 229 -6.10 10.33 -25.27
CA LYS A 229 -6.17 9.43 -24.10
C LYS A 229 -4.82 8.80 -23.77
N ASN A 230 -4.04 8.42 -24.78
CA ASN A 230 -2.70 7.88 -24.59
C ASN A 230 -1.75 8.95 -24.00
N GLU A 231 -1.78 10.17 -24.52
CA GLU A 231 -1.02 11.30 -23.98
C GLU A 231 -1.41 11.59 -22.52
N TYR A 232 -2.72 11.63 -22.22
CA TYR A 232 -3.23 11.82 -20.87
C TYR A 232 -2.77 10.70 -19.93
N ALA A 233 -2.85 9.44 -20.36
CA ALA A 233 -2.40 8.31 -19.56
C ALA A 233 -0.89 8.37 -19.26
N GLN A 234 -0.08 8.74 -20.26
CA GLN A 234 1.37 8.91 -20.09
C GLN A 234 1.70 10.04 -19.09
N LEU A 235 1.09 11.21 -19.26
CA LEU A 235 1.26 12.34 -18.35
C LEU A 235 0.79 12.01 -16.93
N LYS A 236 -0.30 11.25 -16.80
CA LYS A 236 -0.81 10.81 -15.50
C LYS A 236 0.14 9.84 -14.81
N PHE A 237 0.76 8.93 -15.56
CA PHE A 237 1.80 8.04 -15.04
C PHE A 237 3.05 8.80 -14.62
N GLU A 238 3.52 9.76 -15.42
CA GLU A 238 4.64 10.63 -15.09
C GLU A 238 4.34 11.44 -13.82
N HIS A 239 3.13 11.99 -13.69
CA HIS A 239 2.65 12.69 -12.50
C HIS A 239 2.68 11.79 -11.25
N GLN A 240 2.09 10.59 -11.32
CA GLN A 240 2.10 9.65 -10.19
C GLN A 240 3.52 9.22 -9.79
N THR A 241 4.40 9.02 -10.77
CA THR A 241 5.80 8.67 -10.53
C THR A 241 6.55 9.82 -9.87
N LEU A 242 6.32 11.07 -10.31
CA LEU A 242 6.91 12.26 -9.71
C LEU A 242 6.39 12.48 -8.28
N LEU A 243 5.09 12.30 -8.05
CA LEU A 243 4.47 12.43 -6.74
C LEU A 243 5.05 11.43 -5.74
N LYS A 244 5.19 10.15 -6.13
CA LYS A 244 5.83 9.11 -5.31
C LYS A 244 7.29 9.45 -5.00
N ASN A 245 8.02 9.98 -5.99
CA ASN A 245 9.39 10.44 -5.77
C ASN A 245 9.47 11.62 -4.79
N ILE A 246 8.53 12.57 -4.87
CA ILE A 246 8.43 13.69 -3.92
C ILE A 246 8.15 13.17 -2.52
N GLU A 247 7.20 12.24 -2.34
CA GLU A 247 6.92 11.64 -1.03
C GLU A 247 8.13 10.93 -0.43
N GLN A 248 8.86 10.14 -1.22
CA GLN A 248 10.07 9.48 -0.78
C GLN A 248 11.16 10.48 -0.36
N LYS A 249 11.36 11.54 -1.16
CA LYS A 249 12.34 12.60 -0.82
C LYS A 249 11.91 13.41 0.39
N ARG A 250 10.61 13.66 0.56
CA ARG A 250 10.05 14.35 1.72
C ARG A 250 10.23 13.54 3.00
N LEU A 251 9.97 12.23 2.95
CA LEU A 251 10.23 11.31 4.06
C LEU A 251 11.71 11.29 4.43
N ARG A 252 12.59 11.25 3.43
CA ARG A 252 14.04 11.30 3.63
C ARG A 252 14.48 12.63 4.27
N PHE A 253 14.00 13.77 3.75
CA PHE A 253 14.23 15.11 4.29
C PHE A 253 13.78 15.23 5.75
N VAL A 254 12.61 14.69 6.10
CA VAL A 254 12.13 14.66 7.49
C VAL A 254 12.98 13.75 8.38
N SER A 255 13.38 12.58 7.87
CA SER A 255 14.22 11.63 8.62
C SER A 255 15.62 12.19 8.94
N GLU A 256 16.21 12.91 7.98
CA GLU A 256 17.52 13.56 8.07
C GLU A 256 17.47 14.88 8.87
N GLY A 257 16.30 15.29 9.39
CA GLY A 257 16.16 16.42 10.30
C GLY A 257 15.92 17.78 9.64
N GLY A 258 15.63 17.82 8.33
CA GLY A 258 15.43 19.07 7.57
C GLY A 258 14.29 19.96 8.08
N ALA A 259 13.27 19.38 8.72
CA ALA A 259 12.20 20.17 9.39
C ALA A 259 12.72 20.95 10.62
N ILE A 260 13.77 20.45 11.27
CA ILE A 260 14.41 21.07 12.45
C ILE A 260 15.45 22.10 11.99
N ALA A 261 16.08 21.92 10.81
CA ALA A 261 16.95 22.91 10.19
C ALA A 261 16.23 24.25 9.90
N LEU A 262 14.95 24.21 9.50
CA LEU A 262 14.12 25.41 9.34
C LEU A 262 13.85 26.17 10.66
N GLN A 263 13.96 25.49 11.81
CA GLN A 263 13.78 26.05 13.14
C GLN A 263 15.11 26.33 13.86
N TYR A 264 16.25 26.14 13.19
CA TYR A 264 17.58 26.23 13.80
C TYR A 264 17.82 27.58 14.49
N ASP A 265 17.47 28.70 13.85
CA ASP A 265 17.60 30.03 14.43
C ASP A 265 16.66 30.26 15.64
N GLN A 266 15.47 29.67 15.62
CA GLN A 266 14.52 29.72 16.74
C GLN A 266 15.00 28.87 17.92
N LEU A 267 15.61 27.71 17.66
CA LEU A 267 16.19 26.86 18.70
C LEU A 267 17.44 27.51 19.32
N LYS A 268 18.27 28.18 18.52
CA LYS A 268 19.46 28.91 18.98
C LYS A 268 19.10 30.11 19.86
N THR A 269 18.05 30.85 19.48
CA THR A 269 17.51 31.94 20.32
C THR A 269 16.90 31.41 21.61
N LYS A 270 16.13 30.32 21.56
CA LYS A 270 15.61 29.63 22.75
C LYS A 270 16.73 29.15 23.69
N LEU A 271 17.79 28.55 23.15
CA LEU A 271 18.95 28.10 23.92
C LEU A 271 19.68 29.27 24.62
N SER A 272 19.82 30.41 23.93
CA SER A 272 20.36 31.63 24.53
C SER A 272 19.49 32.13 25.69
N GLN A 273 18.17 32.10 25.52
CA GLN A 273 17.23 32.50 26.56
C GLN A 273 17.26 31.55 27.78
N LEU A 274 17.22 30.23 27.55
CA LEU A 274 17.32 29.23 28.61
C LEU A 274 18.62 29.39 29.41
N ASN A 275 19.76 29.62 28.75
CA ASN A 275 21.04 29.86 29.43
C ASN A 275 21.01 31.13 30.30
N LYS A 276 20.33 32.20 29.86
CA LYS A 276 20.14 33.41 30.69
C LYS A 276 19.31 33.08 31.93
N GLU A 277 18.17 32.42 31.78
CA GLU A 277 17.27 32.07 32.89
C GLU A 277 17.93 31.11 33.89
N ILE A 278 18.70 30.12 33.41
CA ILE A 278 19.52 29.23 34.24
C ILE A 278 20.55 30.03 35.04
N ASN A 279 21.23 30.99 34.41
CA ASN A 279 22.19 31.84 35.11
C ASN A 279 21.51 32.74 36.15
N THR A 280 20.31 33.24 35.89
CA THR A 280 19.51 33.97 36.88
C THR A 280 19.17 33.08 38.08
N CYS A 281 18.74 31.84 37.87
CA CYS A 281 18.50 30.88 38.96
C CYS A 281 19.78 30.62 39.78
N LYS A 282 20.93 30.48 39.12
CA LYS A 282 22.22 30.31 39.82
C LYS A 282 22.56 31.54 40.67
N GLN A 283 22.36 32.75 40.15
CA GLN A 283 22.58 33.98 40.90
C GLN A 283 21.65 34.11 42.10
N GLU A 284 20.36 33.76 41.94
CA GLU A 284 19.39 33.71 43.05
C GLU A 284 19.84 32.72 44.14
N LEU A 285 20.30 31.52 43.77
CA LEU A 285 20.83 30.54 44.73
C LEU A 285 22.12 31.03 45.42
N VAL A 286 23.02 31.68 44.69
CA VAL A 286 24.24 32.28 45.25
C VAL A 286 23.89 33.41 46.23
N ASN A 287 22.89 34.23 45.92
CA ASN A 287 22.42 35.28 46.83
C ASN A 287 21.83 34.70 48.11
N LEU A 288 21.06 33.60 48.01
CA LEU A 288 20.57 32.88 49.19
C LEU A 288 21.73 32.26 49.99
N ALA A 289 22.76 31.72 49.30
CA ALA A 289 23.98 31.19 49.89
C ALA A 289 24.81 32.25 50.63
N ASN A 290 24.85 33.48 50.13
CA ASN A 290 25.48 34.62 50.80
C ASN A 290 24.67 35.12 52.00
N GLY A 291 23.40 34.71 52.10
CA GLY A 291 22.51 35.04 53.21
C GLY A 291 22.39 33.90 54.21
N LEU A 292 21.16 33.49 54.46
CA LEU A 292 20.83 32.58 55.56
C LEU A 292 20.82 31.09 55.17
N LEU A 293 21.05 30.75 53.89
CA LEU A 293 21.06 29.36 53.42
C LEU A 293 22.12 28.46 54.09
N PRO A 294 23.37 28.90 54.35
CA PRO A 294 24.40 28.04 54.98
C PRO A 294 23.95 27.48 56.34
N PHE A 295 23.12 28.22 57.06
CA PHE A 295 22.57 27.83 58.34
C PHE A 295 21.64 26.61 58.20
N LEU A 296 20.89 26.46 57.10
CA LEU A 296 20.04 25.29 56.87
C LEU A 296 20.81 23.96 56.86
N PHE A 297 22.12 23.96 56.59
CA PHE A 297 22.95 22.75 56.64
C PHE A 297 23.31 22.30 58.07
N ALA A 298 23.01 23.11 59.09
CA ALA A 298 23.32 22.85 60.49
C ALA A 298 22.07 22.84 61.41
N PRO A 299 21.02 22.05 61.11
CA PRO A 299 19.73 22.13 61.81
C PRO A 299 19.81 21.77 63.30
N LYS A 300 20.72 20.86 63.67
CA LYS A 300 20.96 20.47 65.08
C LYS A 300 21.60 21.60 65.90
N LEU A 301 22.46 22.41 65.27
CA LEU A 301 23.09 23.54 65.95
C LEU A 301 22.11 24.70 66.11
N ILE A 302 21.31 24.97 65.07
CA ILE A 302 20.31 26.04 65.10
C ILE A 302 19.18 25.73 66.07
N SER A 303 18.70 24.50 66.12
CA SER A 303 17.69 24.09 67.12
C SER A 303 18.19 24.23 68.55
N LYS A 304 19.44 23.82 68.83
CA LYS A 304 20.07 24.06 70.14
C LYS A 304 20.20 25.55 70.44
N PHE A 305 20.67 26.35 69.47
CA PHE A 305 20.86 27.79 69.62
C PHE A 305 19.54 28.55 69.84
N THR A 306 18.50 28.23 69.06
CA THR A 306 17.15 28.81 69.21
C THR A 306 16.50 28.41 70.54
N ASN A 307 16.65 27.17 70.99
CA ASN A 307 16.16 26.75 72.30
C ASN A 307 16.86 27.51 73.44
N HIS A 308 18.17 27.68 73.36
CA HIS A 308 18.93 28.47 74.34
C HIS A 308 18.52 29.96 74.33
N LEU A 309 18.33 30.57 73.16
CA LEU A 309 17.84 31.95 73.05
C LEU A 309 16.42 32.15 73.60
N LYS A 310 15.52 31.17 73.37
CA LYS A 310 14.17 31.20 73.95
C LYS A 310 14.22 31.14 75.48
N SER A 311 15.10 30.30 76.04
CA SER A 311 15.27 30.21 77.50
C SER A 311 15.92 31.45 78.13
N SER A 312 16.81 32.16 77.41
CA SER A 312 17.52 33.32 77.97
C SER A 312 16.73 34.63 77.88
N SER A 313 15.78 34.74 76.96
CA SER A 313 15.02 35.98 76.72
C SER A 313 13.75 36.12 77.59
N ALA A 314 13.37 35.07 78.33
CA ALA A 314 12.06 35.00 78.97
C ALA A 314 11.95 35.61 80.38
N ASP A 315 12.93 35.50 81.31
CA ASP A 315 12.52 35.52 82.73
C ASP A 315 13.16 36.48 83.76
N GLN A 316 14.30 37.16 83.53
CA GLN A 316 14.96 37.85 84.67
C GLN A 316 15.00 39.38 84.62
N SER A 317 15.25 40.02 83.47
CA SER A 317 15.44 41.48 83.44
C SER A 317 14.14 42.30 83.53
N ALA A 318 13.04 41.77 82.98
CA ALA A 318 11.72 42.42 83.07
C ALA A 318 11.11 42.30 84.48
N ASN A 319 11.27 41.14 85.13
CA ASN A 319 10.78 40.91 86.48
C ASN A 319 11.56 41.71 87.54
N TYR A 320 12.90 41.81 87.41
CA TYR A 320 13.70 42.66 88.29
C TYR A 320 13.25 44.13 88.21
N LYS A 321 13.10 44.68 87.00
CA LYS A 321 12.68 46.08 86.82
C LYS A 321 11.27 46.35 87.36
N LEU A 322 10.34 45.40 87.21
CA LEU A 322 9.00 45.53 87.78
C LEU A 322 9.01 45.52 89.31
N VAL A 323 9.81 44.63 89.92
CA VAL A 323 9.97 44.56 91.38
C VAL A 323 10.68 45.79 91.92
N GLU A 324 11.72 46.29 91.23
CA GLU A 324 12.45 47.51 91.58
C GLU A 324 11.55 48.76 91.49
N GLN A 325 10.72 48.86 90.45
CA GLN A 325 9.74 49.94 90.30
C GLN A 325 8.66 49.88 91.38
N ALA A 326 8.12 48.69 91.68
CA ALA A 326 7.15 48.49 92.75
C ALA A 326 7.77 48.85 94.12
N LEU A 327 9.01 48.46 94.38
CA LEU A 327 9.72 48.78 95.62
C LEU A 327 9.95 50.29 95.77
N SER A 328 10.42 50.95 94.70
CA SER A 328 10.63 52.41 94.68
C SER A 328 9.33 53.17 94.93
N SER A 329 8.23 52.69 94.36
CA SER A 329 6.89 53.27 94.59
C SER A 329 6.40 53.05 96.03
N PHE A 330 6.73 51.92 96.66
CA PHE A 330 6.38 51.64 98.04
C PHE A 330 7.19 52.50 99.03
N GLN A 331 8.50 52.69 98.80
CA GLN A 331 9.38 53.57 99.58
C GLN A 331 8.94 55.04 99.57
N THR A 332 8.26 55.47 98.51
CA THR A 332 7.77 56.84 98.38
C THR A 332 6.28 56.97 98.77
N SER A 333 5.62 55.88 99.13
CA SER A 333 4.19 55.86 99.43
C SER A 333 3.87 56.40 100.84
N PRO A 334 2.74 57.10 101.02
CA PRO A 334 2.30 57.60 102.33
C PRO A 334 1.79 56.48 103.27
N ILE A 335 1.66 55.25 102.76
CA ILE A 335 1.22 54.06 103.50
C ILE A 335 2.40 53.45 104.29
N GLN A 336 3.64 53.79 103.90
CA GLN A 336 4.83 53.36 104.61
C GLN A 336 4.90 53.96 106.02
N LYS A 337 4.87 53.11 107.05
CA LYS A 337 5.10 53.51 108.44
C LYS A 337 6.59 53.75 108.68
N LYS A 338 7.04 55.01 108.53
CA LYS A 338 8.45 55.42 108.66
C LYS A 338 9.10 55.05 110.01
N GLU A 339 8.33 54.91 111.08
CA GLU A 339 8.84 54.54 112.41
C GLU A 339 9.29 53.06 112.51
N LEU A 340 8.82 52.18 111.61
CA LEU A 340 9.11 50.75 111.64
C LEU A 340 10.23 50.33 110.66
N TRP A 341 10.55 51.17 109.68
CA TRP A 341 11.55 50.89 108.65
C TRP A 341 12.75 51.83 108.79
N LYS A 342 13.91 51.27 109.18
CA LYS A 342 15.19 51.97 109.21
C LYS A 342 15.96 51.75 107.90
N ASP A 343 16.95 52.58 107.63
CA ASP A 343 17.80 52.45 106.43
C ASP A 343 18.47 51.07 106.33
N GLU A 344 18.83 50.47 107.48
CA GLU A 344 19.36 49.10 107.55
C GLU A 344 18.38 48.04 107.01
N HIS A 345 17.07 48.23 107.18
CA HIS A 345 16.06 47.30 106.65
C HIS A 345 15.95 47.41 105.12
N TRP A 346 16.07 48.62 104.57
CA TRP A 346 16.11 48.84 103.12
C TRP A 346 17.37 48.28 102.50
N GLN A 347 18.50 48.45 103.18
CA GLN A 347 19.76 47.89 102.75
C GLN A 347 19.70 46.36 102.76
N ASN A 348 19.17 45.74 103.80
CA ASN A 348 18.99 44.29 103.86
C ASN A 348 18.04 43.76 102.78
N PHE A 349 16.96 44.49 102.46
CA PHE A 349 16.03 44.08 101.40
C PHE A 349 16.65 44.26 100.00
N ASN A 350 17.45 45.30 99.78
CA ASN A 350 18.22 45.48 98.55
C ASN A 350 19.34 44.43 98.42
N ASP A 351 19.98 44.06 99.52
CA ASP A 351 20.94 42.97 99.57
C ASP A 351 20.25 41.63 99.31
N PHE A 352 19.04 41.41 99.82
CA PHE A 352 18.22 40.26 99.48
C PHE A 352 17.85 40.25 97.99
N LEU A 353 17.32 41.34 97.43
CA LEU A 353 16.95 41.40 96.00
C LEU A 353 18.16 41.20 95.10
N SER A 354 19.26 41.89 95.39
CA SER A 354 20.51 41.69 94.65
C SER A 354 21.00 40.25 94.80
N SER A 355 20.90 39.64 95.99
CA SER A 355 21.26 38.22 96.17
C SER A 355 20.29 37.29 95.42
N TYR A 356 18.98 37.48 95.50
CA TYR A 356 17.93 36.62 94.94
C TYR A 356 18.00 36.61 93.41
N PHE A 357 18.12 37.79 92.80
CA PHE A 357 18.26 37.91 91.34
C PHE A 357 19.68 37.58 90.85
N ASN A 358 20.74 37.75 91.66
CA ASN A 358 22.09 37.32 91.27
C ASN A 358 22.36 35.82 91.51
N THR A 359 21.72 35.17 92.48
CA THR A 359 22.01 33.76 92.83
C THR A 359 21.32 32.74 91.92
N GLU A 360 20.24 33.11 91.22
CA GLU A 360 19.67 32.26 90.16
C GLU A 360 20.28 32.49 88.77
N SER A 361 21.25 33.41 88.63
CA SER A 361 21.89 33.72 87.33
C SER A 361 22.81 32.62 86.79
N LYS A 362 23.05 31.52 87.52
CA LYS A 362 23.90 30.42 87.02
C LYS A 362 23.22 29.53 85.97
N HIS A 363 21.93 29.70 85.71
CA HIS A 363 21.21 28.90 84.73
C HIS A 363 20.40 29.72 83.72
N SER A 364 20.99 30.72 83.07
CA SER A 364 20.66 31.05 81.66
C SER A 364 21.32 32.34 81.16
N SER A 365 22.50 32.22 80.55
CA SER A 365 22.89 32.92 79.32
C SER A 365 24.39 32.71 79.14
N HIS A 366 24.77 31.90 78.16
CA HIS A 366 26.16 31.82 77.74
C HIS A 366 26.61 33.25 77.36
N ILE A 367 27.83 33.67 77.74
CA ILE A 367 28.34 35.05 77.52
C ILE A 367 28.13 35.53 76.08
N ALA A 368 28.25 34.61 75.11
CA ALA A 368 28.01 34.82 73.69
C ALA A 368 26.58 35.34 73.33
N PHE A 369 25.57 35.14 74.18
CA PHE A 369 24.21 35.65 73.96
C PHE A 369 24.01 37.06 74.55
N GLY A 370 24.85 37.48 75.51
CA GLY A 370 24.86 38.85 76.04
C GLY A 370 25.47 39.86 75.07
N GLU A 371 26.31 39.40 74.13
CA GLU A 371 26.89 40.23 73.06
C GLU A 371 25.93 40.46 71.87
N LEU A 372 24.78 39.79 71.84
CA LEU A 372 23.74 40.03 70.84
C LEU A 372 22.95 41.28 71.23
N ALA A 373 23.12 42.37 70.49
CA ALA A 373 22.41 43.62 70.73
C ALA A 373 20.86 43.48 70.65
N GLU A 374 20.35 42.59 69.79
CA GLU A 374 18.91 42.40 69.54
C GLU A 374 18.52 40.91 69.41
N PRO A 375 18.46 40.17 70.53
CA PRO A 375 18.28 38.71 70.53
C PRO A 375 16.91 38.27 69.96
N GLN A 376 15.87 39.10 70.11
CA GLN A 376 14.54 38.82 69.55
C GLN A 376 14.51 38.91 68.02
N GLN A 377 15.23 39.85 67.42
CA GLN A 377 15.33 39.95 65.96
C GLN A 377 16.17 38.82 65.36
N ALA A 378 17.25 38.41 66.04
CA ALA A 378 18.03 37.26 65.65
C ALA A 378 17.19 35.97 65.69
N LEU A 379 16.37 35.80 66.72
CA LEU A 379 15.44 34.68 66.85
C LEU A 379 14.37 34.70 65.77
N ALA A 380 13.79 35.86 65.44
CA ALA A 380 12.82 35.99 64.34
C ALA A 380 13.43 35.63 62.98
N LYS A 381 14.66 36.09 62.69
CA LYS A 381 15.41 35.75 61.45
C LYS A 381 15.79 34.26 61.39
N LEU A 382 16.02 33.62 62.53
CA LEU A 382 16.31 32.18 62.59
C LEU A 382 15.03 31.32 62.46
N LEU A 383 13.89 31.82 62.90
CA LEU A 383 12.61 31.13 62.70
C LEU A 383 12.10 31.25 61.25
N SER A 384 12.45 32.33 60.54
CA SER A 384 12.12 32.48 59.10
C SER A 384 12.96 31.57 58.18
N LEU A 385 14.06 30.98 58.68
CA LEU A 385 14.90 30.02 57.95
C LEU A 385 14.09 28.85 57.35
N ASP A 386 13.26 28.20 58.19
CA ASP A 386 12.59 26.95 57.81
C ASP A 386 11.31 27.22 56.99
N ALA A 387 10.65 28.36 57.21
CA ALA A 387 9.39 28.71 56.55
C ALA A 387 9.58 29.38 55.18
N GLU A 388 10.60 30.23 55.02
CA GLU A 388 10.74 31.11 53.86
C GLU A 388 11.94 30.71 52.98
N VAL A 389 13.14 30.63 53.55
CA VAL A 389 14.38 30.34 52.81
C VAL A 389 14.32 28.94 52.19
N LYS A 390 13.87 27.94 52.96
CA LYS A 390 13.72 26.56 52.46
C LYS A 390 12.72 26.45 51.32
N LYS A 391 11.61 27.20 51.38
CA LYS A 391 10.58 27.23 50.32
C LYS A 391 11.11 27.90 49.05
N GLN A 392 11.84 29.02 49.20
CA GLN A 392 12.47 29.72 48.09
C GLN A 392 13.53 28.86 47.40
N VAL A 393 14.42 28.22 48.15
CA VAL A 393 15.44 27.31 47.60
C VAL A 393 14.79 26.16 46.83
N LYS A 394 13.76 25.53 47.39
CA LYS A 394 13.05 24.43 46.72
C LYS A 394 12.43 24.90 45.40
N SER A 395 11.76 26.05 45.38
CA SER A 395 11.15 26.61 44.17
C SER A 395 12.19 26.97 43.09
N ILE A 396 13.30 27.58 43.48
CA ILE A 396 14.38 27.95 42.53
C ILE A 396 15.06 26.68 41.99
N TYR A 397 15.26 25.67 42.84
CA TYR A 397 15.83 24.38 42.42
C TYR A 397 14.92 23.64 41.43
N GLU A 398 13.61 23.56 41.70
CA GLU A 398 12.64 22.97 40.77
C GLU A 398 12.66 23.69 39.41
N ARG A 399 12.64 25.03 39.42
CA ARG A 399 12.76 25.84 38.20
C ARG A 399 14.08 25.56 37.47
N PHE A 400 15.20 25.51 38.19
CA PHE A 400 16.52 25.21 37.63
C PHE A 400 16.58 23.82 36.98
N THR A 401 16.00 22.81 37.62
CA THR A 401 15.96 21.45 37.06
C THR A 401 15.11 21.36 35.79
N HIS A 402 13.95 22.01 35.77
CA HIS A 402 13.10 22.08 34.58
C HIS A 402 13.80 22.78 33.42
N LEU A 403 14.40 23.94 33.67
CA LEU A 403 15.13 24.71 32.65
C LEU A 403 16.34 23.93 32.10
N ASN A 404 17.06 23.17 32.93
CA ASN A 404 18.15 22.32 32.45
C ASN A 404 17.65 21.15 31.59
N GLN A 405 16.54 20.52 31.93
CA GLN A 405 15.94 19.47 31.11
C GLN A 405 15.50 20.01 29.74
N GLU A 406 14.86 21.19 29.72
CA GLU A 406 14.50 21.86 28.47
C GLU A 406 15.72 22.27 27.64
N LYS A 407 16.80 22.68 28.30
CA LYS A 407 18.08 23.00 27.66
C LYS A 407 18.68 21.76 26.99
N GLU A 408 18.79 20.64 27.70
CA GLU A 408 19.33 19.38 27.17
C GLU A 408 18.51 18.89 25.96
N ALA A 409 17.17 18.97 26.03
CA ALA A 409 16.30 18.62 24.90
C ALA A 409 16.48 19.56 23.69
N THR A 410 16.71 20.85 23.94
CA THR A 410 16.96 21.85 22.90
C THR A 410 18.34 21.66 22.26
N GLU A 411 19.38 21.38 23.06
CA GLU A 411 20.75 21.07 22.59
C GLU A 411 20.78 19.79 21.75
N PHE A 412 20.06 18.75 22.16
CA PHE A 412 19.89 17.52 21.37
C PHE A 412 19.24 17.79 20.01
N SER A 413 18.24 18.67 19.97
CA SER A 413 17.55 19.05 18.74
C SER A 413 18.44 19.86 17.80
N ILE A 414 19.29 20.74 18.34
CA ILE A 414 20.28 21.53 17.60
C ILE A 414 21.37 20.62 17.01
N ALA A 415 21.93 19.69 17.80
CA ALA A 415 22.95 18.75 17.32
C ALA A 415 22.44 17.88 16.15
N ARG A 416 21.15 17.54 16.15
CA ARG A 416 20.52 16.83 15.02
C ARG A 416 20.40 17.71 13.78
N ALA A 417 20.18 19.02 13.93
CA ALA A 417 20.10 19.96 12.82
C ALA A 417 21.48 20.33 12.24
N GLU A 418 22.53 20.38 13.06
CA GLU A 418 23.92 20.67 12.60
C GLU A 418 24.50 19.55 11.75
N ASN A 419 24.07 18.31 11.97
CA ASN A 419 24.45 17.17 11.10
C ASN A 419 23.72 17.19 9.73
N ALA A 420 22.87 18.18 9.47
CA ALA A 420 22.06 18.31 8.26
C ALA A 420 22.56 19.43 7.32
N GLU A 421 23.87 19.68 7.24
CA GLU A 421 24.45 20.71 6.33
C GLU A 421 24.08 20.50 4.85
N ASP A 422 23.72 19.28 4.42
CA ASP A 422 23.20 18.98 3.08
C ASP A 422 21.71 19.36 2.86
N SER A 423 20.99 19.77 3.91
CA SER A 423 19.52 19.92 3.89
C SER A 423 18.99 21.02 2.96
N ASN A 424 19.79 22.06 2.67
CA ASN A 424 19.38 23.13 1.74
C ASN A 424 19.36 22.65 0.28
N ALA A 425 20.32 21.81 -0.13
CA ALA A 425 20.33 21.25 -1.48
C ALA A 425 19.16 20.29 -1.71
N TYR A 426 18.80 19.51 -0.69
CA TYR A 426 17.61 18.64 -0.71
C TYR A 426 16.31 19.44 -0.74
N LEU A 427 16.23 20.56 -0.02
CA LEU A 427 15.05 21.44 -0.04
C LEU A 427 14.87 22.09 -1.42
N ASP A 428 15.94 22.60 -2.02
CA ASP A 428 15.89 23.19 -3.36
C ASP A 428 15.47 22.17 -4.42
N GLU A 429 15.98 20.94 -4.33
CA GLU A 429 15.58 19.86 -5.23
C GLU A 429 14.10 19.46 -5.03
N LEU A 430 13.63 19.44 -3.79
CA LEU A 430 12.23 19.15 -3.44
C LEU A 430 11.31 20.24 -3.99
N LEU A 431 11.64 21.52 -3.79
CA LEU A 431 10.89 22.66 -4.33
C LEU A 431 10.87 22.67 -5.86
N HIS A 432 11.99 22.31 -6.51
CA HIS A 432 12.04 22.20 -7.97
C HIS A 432 11.09 21.10 -8.48
N LYS A 433 11.04 19.95 -7.81
CA LYS A 433 10.12 18.86 -8.15
C LYS A 433 8.67 19.21 -7.87
N GLU A 434 8.37 19.90 -6.78
CA GLU A 434 7.01 20.39 -6.47
C GLU A 434 6.52 21.41 -7.50
N ARG A 435 7.39 22.31 -7.99
CA ARG A 435 7.04 23.21 -9.10
C ARG A 435 6.72 22.43 -10.37
N LYS A 436 7.56 21.46 -10.73
CA LYS A 436 7.34 20.59 -11.89
C LYS A 436 6.05 19.77 -11.75
N LEU A 437 5.70 19.34 -10.55
CA LEU A 437 4.42 18.67 -10.26
C LEU A 437 3.25 19.62 -10.55
N GLY A 438 3.31 20.86 -10.07
CA GLY A 438 2.29 21.87 -10.34
C GLY A 438 2.15 22.23 -11.83
N GLU A 439 3.25 22.26 -12.59
CA GLU A 439 3.20 22.40 -14.05
C GLU A 439 2.51 21.20 -14.71
N LEU A 440 2.83 19.98 -14.28
CA LEU A 440 2.20 18.76 -14.78
C LEU A 440 0.70 18.69 -14.43
N ASP A 441 0.31 19.15 -13.25
CA ASP A 441 -1.10 19.25 -12.84
C ASP A 441 -1.90 20.19 -13.76
N LEU A 442 -1.33 21.34 -14.13
CA LEU A 442 -1.97 22.26 -15.07
C LEU A 442 -2.15 21.61 -16.45
N ILE A 443 -1.11 20.94 -16.95
CA ILE A 443 -1.18 20.23 -18.24
C ILE A 443 -2.19 19.08 -18.19
N LEU A 444 -2.23 18.33 -17.08
CA LEU A 444 -3.19 17.25 -16.88
C LEU A 444 -4.63 17.73 -16.87
N ASN A 445 -4.91 18.84 -16.19
CA ASN A 445 -6.24 19.44 -16.18
C ASN A 445 -6.67 19.90 -17.58
N GLN A 446 -5.76 20.52 -18.34
CA GLN A 446 -6.00 20.88 -19.74
C GLN A 446 -6.30 19.65 -20.61
N LYS A 447 -5.48 18.61 -20.48
CA LYS A 447 -5.68 17.35 -21.22
C LYS A 447 -6.96 16.63 -20.81
N GLU A 448 -7.37 16.71 -19.55
CA GLU A 448 -8.63 16.15 -19.08
C GLU A 448 -9.84 16.89 -19.69
N GLU A 449 -9.76 18.21 -19.84
CA GLU A 449 -10.75 18.98 -20.59
C GLU A 449 -10.79 18.60 -22.07
N GLU A 450 -9.64 18.39 -22.72
CA GLU A 450 -9.56 17.89 -24.09
C GLU A 450 -10.20 16.49 -24.23
N VAL A 451 -9.92 15.57 -23.31
CA VAL A 451 -10.54 14.23 -23.26
C VAL A 451 -12.06 14.33 -23.11
N ARG A 452 -12.56 15.23 -22.25
CA ARG A 452 -14.00 15.43 -22.08
C ARG A 452 -14.65 15.97 -23.34
N LYS A 453 -14.01 16.94 -23.99
CA LYS A 453 -14.50 17.54 -25.23
C LYS A 453 -14.54 16.53 -26.37
N ILE A 454 -13.45 15.79 -26.60
CA ILE A 454 -13.40 14.81 -27.69
C ILE A 454 -14.36 13.64 -27.45
N ASN A 455 -14.54 13.19 -26.20
CA ASN A 455 -15.59 12.20 -25.87
C ASN A 455 -16.99 12.72 -26.23
N TRP A 456 -17.29 13.99 -25.94
CA TRP A 456 -18.58 14.59 -26.29
C TRP A 456 -18.77 14.68 -27.81
N ASP A 457 -17.73 15.05 -28.55
CA ASP A 457 -17.74 15.10 -30.01
C ASP A 457 -17.96 13.70 -30.60
N VAL A 458 -17.28 12.67 -30.09
CA VAL A 458 -17.45 11.26 -30.50
C VAL A 458 -18.87 10.78 -30.24
N VAL A 459 -19.42 11.00 -29.04
CA VAL A 459 -20.80 10.59 -28.70
C VAL A 459 -21.81 11.31 -29.61
N THR A 460 -21.58 12.58 -29.95
CA THR A 460 -22.44 13.34 -30.84
C THR A 460 -22.35 12.81 -32.27
N ALA A 461 -21.15 12.52 -32.77
CA ALA A 461 -20.92 11.92 -34.07
C ALA A 461 -21.55 10.52 -34.18
N GLU A 462 -21.47 9.68 -33.13
CA GLU A 462 -22.12 8.37 -33.09
C GLU A 462 -23.65 8.48 -33.17
N ARG A 463 -24.24 9.46 -32.46
CA ARG A 463 -25.69 9.71 -32.55
C ARG A 463 -26.10 10.17 -33.94
N ASN A 464 -25.34 11.08 -34.55
CA ASN A 464 -25.62 11.58 -35.89
C ASN A 464 -25.48 10.46 -36.94
N LEU A 465 -24.43 9.64 -36.83
CA LEU A 465 -24.23 8.47 -37.67
C LEU A 465 -25.39 7.48 -37.51
N LYS A 466 -25.84 7.23 -36.28
CA LYS A 466 -26.98 6.35 -36.00
C LYS A 466 -28.26 6.88 -36.64
N ALA A 467 -28.59 8.16 -36.45
CA ALA A 467 -29.77 8.77 -37.06
C ALA A 467 -29.72 8.74 -38.60
N ALA A 468 -28.57 9.03 -39.19
CA ALA A 468 -28.37 8.96 -40.64
C ALA A 468 -28.47 7.52 -41.17
N SER A 469 -27.93 6.54 -40.43
CA SER A 469 -28.06 5.12 -40.76
C SER A 469 -29.49 4.61 -40.71
N GLU A 470 -30.27 5.06 -39.71
CA GLU A 470 -31.69 4.73 -39.58
C GLU A 470 -32.50 5.33 -40.73
N ALA A 471 -32.25 6.60 -41.09
CA ALA A 471 -32.90 7.25 -42.23
C ALA A 471 -32.59 6.54 -43.56
N VAL A 472 -31.34 6.14 -43.78
CA VAL A 472 -30.95 5.35 -44.97
C VAL A 472 -31.62 3.98 -44.97
N ALA A 473 -31.72 3.31 -43.83
CA ALA A 473 -32.40 2.02 -43.71
C ALA A 473 -33.91 2.13 -43.97
N GLU A 474 -34.56 3.19 -43.48
CA GLU A 474 -35.98 3.46 -43.68
C GLU A 474 -36.30 3.83 -45.14
N PHE A 475 -35.45 4.62 -45.78
CA PHE A 475 -35.54 4.91 -47.21
C PHE A 475 -35.27 3.66 -48.08
N ALA A 476 -34.31 2.81 -47.69
CA ALA A 476 -34.03 1.55 -48.37
C ALA A 476 -35.15 0.50 -48.19
N LEU A 477 -35.95 0.59 -47.13
CA LEU A 477 -37.17 -0.20 -46.97
C LEU A 477 -38.26 0.23 -47.97
N GLN A 478 -38.32 1.52 -48.34
CA GLN A 478 -39.23 2.03 -49.39
C GLN A 478 -38.77 1.63 -50.81
N ASN A 479 -37.45 1.47 -51.03
CA ASN A 479 -36.89 1.03 -52.31
C ASN A 479 -36.66 -0.50 -52.35
N HIS A 480 -37.57 -1.23 -52.98
CA HIS A 480 -37.63 -2.71 -52.97
C HIS A 480 -36.34 -3.47 -53.33
N LYS A 481 -35.38 -2.88 -54.06
CA LYS A 481 -34.14 -3.56 -54.51
C LYS A 481 -33.17 -3.93 -53.36
N ASN A 482 -33.20 -3.21 -52.23
CA ASN A 482 -32.25 -3.40 -51.12
C ASN A 482 -32.91 -3.73 -49.77
N SER A 483 -34.21 -4.04 -49.75
CA SER A 483 -34.96 -4.17 -48.49
C SER A 483 -34.44 -5.28 -47.56
N LEU A 484 -33.81 -6.34 -48.10
CA LEU A 484 -33.29 -7.44 -47.28
C LEU A 484 -32.09 -7.03 -46.43
N ALA A 485 -31.14 -6.28 -46.98
CA ALA A 485 -29.97 -5.81 -46.23
C ALA A 485 -30.38 -4.73 -45.19
N ALA A 486 -31.33 -3.86 -45.53
CA ALA A 486 -31.88 -2.88 -44.58
C ALA A 486 -32.65 -3.55 -43.44
N LYS A 487 -33.50 -4.55 -43.74
CA LYS A 487 -34.16 -5.40 -42.72
C LYS A 487 -33.14 -6.16 -41.88
N GLY A 488 -32.08 -6.66 -42.51
CA GLY A 488 -30.97 -7.34 -41.84
C GLY A 488 -30.27 -6.44 -40.83
N ILE A 489 -29.92 -5.20 -41.20
CA ILE A 489 -29.30 -4.24 -40.27
C ILE A 489 -30.22 -3.94 -39.09
N LYS A 490 -31.50 -3.66 -39.33
CA LYS A 490 -32.47 -3.40 -38.26
C LYS A 490 -32.60 -4.61 -37.31
N ALA A 491 -32.73 -5.81 -37.87
CA ALA A 491 -32.79 -7.04 -37.10
C ALA A 491 -31.49 -7.30 -36.32
N LEU A 492 -30.32 -6.99 -36.87
CA LEU A 492 -29.03 -7.12 -36.17
C LEU A 492 -28.90 -6.13 -35.01
N ILE A 493 -29.41 -4.90 -35.13
CA ILE A 493 -29.42 -3.92 -34.02
C ILE A 493 -30.31 -4.40 -32.87
N GLU A 494 -31.52 -4.88 -33.19
CA GLU A 494 -32.45 -5.46 -32.21
C GLU A 494 -31.87 -6.74 -31.59
N PHE A 495 -31.22 -7.58 -32.39
CA PHE A 495 -30.55 -8.79 -31.92
C PHE A 495 -29.35 -8.50 -31.02
N GLU A 496 -28.50 -7.52 -31.37
CA GLU A 496 -27.33 -7.12 -30.57
C GLU A 496 -27.75 -6.63 -29.18
N THR A 497 -28.77 -5.77 -29.12
CA THR A 497 -29.30 -5.23 -27.86
C THR A 497 -29.92 -6.33 -27.00
N ALA A 498 -30.74 -7.20 -27.59
CA ALA A 498 -31.32 -8.36 -26.89
C ALA A 498 -30.25 -9.35 -26.41
N LEU A 499 -29.23 -9.64 -27.24
CA LEU A 499 -28.14 -10.55 -26.90
C LEU A 499 -27.29 -9.98 -25.76
N LEU A 500 -26.94 -8.69 -25.80
CA LEU A 500 -26.18 -8.04 -24.73
C LEU A 500 -26.95 -8.10 -23.41
N GLU A 501 -28.24 -7.81 -23.40
CA GLU A 501 -29.08 -7.91 -22.21
C GLU A 501 -29.16 -9.35 -21.69
N GLN A 502 -29.36 -10.32 -22.58
CA GLN A 502 -29.37 -11.74 -22.23
C GLN A 502 -28.04 -12.18 -21.62
N LYS A 503 -26.90 -11.81 -22.24
CA LYS A 503 -25.57 -12.15 -21.76
C LYS A 503 -25.25 -11.50 -20.42
N ILE A 504 -25.62 -10.24 -20.22
CA ILE A 504 -25.49 -9.57 -18.92
C ILE A 504 -26.27 -10.34 -17.86
N ASN A 505 -27.52 -10.73 -18.14
CA ASN A 505 -28.32 -11.50 -17.19
C ASN A 505 -27.72 -12.88 -16.88
N GLN A 506 -27.11 -13.55 -17.86
CA GLN A 506 -26.36 -14.79 -17.64
C GLN A 506 -25.14 -14.57 -16.74
N VAL A 507 -24.34 -13.53 -16.98
CA VAL A 507 -23.18 -13.17 -16.14
C VAL A 507 -23.65 -12.88 -14.71
N ARG A 508 -24.71 -12.08 -14.54
CA ARG A 508 -25.28 -11.76 -13.21
C ARG A 508 -25.66 -13.01 -12.44
N HIS A 509 -26.40 -13.93 -13.07
CA HIS A 509 -26.83 -15.16 -12.42
C HIS A 509 -25.64 -16.06 -12.04
N ASN A 510 -24.74 -16.30 -13.01
CA ASN A 510 -23.53 -17.11 -12.78
C ASN A 510 -22.65 -16.50 -11.69
N PHE A 511 -22.48 -15.18 -11.68
CA PHE A 511 -21.68 -14.48 -10.69
C PHE A 511 -22.26 -14.65 -9.28
N VAL A 512 -23.57 -14.44 -9.08
CA VAL A 512 -24.20 -14.59 -7.77
C VAL A 512 -24.05 -16.00 -7.23
N GLU A 513 -24.23 -17.01 -8.08
CA GLU A 513 -24.04 -18.42 -7.74
C GLU A 513 -22.59 -18.69 -7.30
N ILE A 514 -21.63 -18.31 -8.15
CA ILE A 514 -20.21 -18.54 -7.93
C ILE A 514 -19.72 -17.79 -6.69
N PHE A 515 -19.99 -16.49 -6.60
CA PHE A 515 -19.48 -15.63 -5.54
C PHE A 515 -20.00 -16.05 -4.17
N ASN A 516 -21.29 -16.41 -4.06
CA ASN A 516 -21.84 -16.95 -2.81
C ASN A 516 -21.32 -18.35 -2.46
N SER A 517 -20.88 -19.15 -3.45
CA SER A 517 -20.25 -20.45 -3.19
C SER A 517 -18.81 -20.31 -2.67
N LEU A 518 -18.10 -19.26 -3.09
CA LEU A 518 -16.71 -19.01 -2.72
C LEU A 518 -16.58 -18.24 -1.40
N LEU A 519 -17.56 -17.41 -1.08
CA LEU A 519 -17.58 -16.66 0.17
C LEU A 519 -17.96 -17.51 1.39
N ARG A 520 -17.35 -17.13 2.51
CA ARG A 520 -17.71 -17.63 3.85
C ARG A 520 -19.20 -17.42 4.22
N LYS A 521 -19.74 -16.24 3.88
CA LYS A 521 -21.11 -15.84 4.24
C LYS A 521 -22.07 -16.32 3.15
N ARG A 522 -22.79 -17.42 3.42
CA ARG A 522 -23.84 -17.89 2.50
C ARG A 522 -24.87 -16.78 2.26
N ASN A 523 -25.22 -16.56 1.00
CA ASN A 523 -26.17 -15.52 0.54
C ASN A 523 -25.76 -14.09 0.93
N PHE A 524 -24.46 -13.77 0.85
CA PHE A 524 -23.96 -12.42 1.11
C PHE A 524 -24.55 -11.40 0.14
N ILE A 525 -24.72 -11.78 -1.12
CA ILE A 525 -25.38 -10.97 -2.14
C ILE A 525 -26.60 -11.70 -2.71
N THR A 526 -27.60 -10.94 -3.15
CA THR A 526 -28.75 -11.44 -3.90
C THR A 526 -28.64 -11.17 -5.38
N ASP A 527 -27.91 -10.13 -5.77
CA ASP A 527 -27.81 -9.72 -7.17
C ASP A 527 -26.51 -8.93 -7.44
N LEU A 528 -26.11 -8.93 -8.71
CA LEU A 528 -25.07 -8.09 -9.27
C LEU A 528 -25.75 -7.17 -10.30
N GLN A 529 -25.68 -5.86 -10.12
CA GLN A 529 -26.07 -4.92 -11.18
C GLN A 529 -24.89 -4.62 -12.09
N ILE A 530 -25.11 -4.69 -13.39
CA ILE A 530 -24.13 -4.35 -14.43
C ILE A 530 -24.75 -3.30 -15.34
N ASP A 531 -24.10 -2.16 -15.47
CA ASP A 531 -24.52 -1.13 -16.42
C ASP A 531 -24.16 -1.57 -17.86
N PRO A 532 -25.11 -1.61 -18.81
CA PRO A 532 -24.87 -2.16 -20.15
C PRO A 532 -23.99 -1.28 -21.05
N LYS A 533 -23.73 -0.01 -20.69
CA LYS A 533 -22.91 0.93 -21.48
C LYS A 533 -21.50 1.04 -20.94
N SER A 534 -21.38 1.13 -19.62
CA SER A 534 -20.11 1.33 -18.92
C SER A 534 -19.53 0.04 -18.32
N PHE A 535 -20.31 -1.05 -18.26
CA PHE A 535 -19.96 -2.31 -17.58
C PHE A 535 -19.64 -2.15 -16.09
N ASN A 536 -20.00 -1.00 -15.50
CA ASN A 536 -19.84 -0.74 -14.08
C ASN A 536 -20.72 -1.69 -13.26
N THR A 537 -20.13 -2.22 -12.19
CA THR A 537 -20.69 -3.32 -11.40
C THR A 537 -20.99 -2.88 -9.98
N ARG A 538 -22.17 -3.23 -9.47
CA ARG A 538 -22.62 -2.94 -8.10
C ARG A 538 -23.20 -4.20 -7.45
N LEU A 539 -22.77 -4.47 -6.22
CA LEU A 539 -23.25 -5.63 -5.46
C LEU A 539 -24.51 -5.27 -4.66
N ILE A 540 -25.52 -6.14 -4.67
CA ILE A 540 -26.79 -5.93 -3.95
C ILE A 540 -26.96 -6.99 -2.87
N LYS A 541 -27.24 -6.56 -1.64
CA LYS A 541 -27.56 -7.42 -0.49
C LYS A 541 -29.06 -7.76 -0.42
N THR A 542 -29.38 -8.75 0.41
CA THR A 542 -30.77 -9.17 0.74
C THR A 542 -31.69 -8.05 1.21
N ASN A 543 -31.15 -6.98 1.79
CA ASN A 543 -31.92 -5.81 2.24
C ASN A 543 -32.02 -4.69 1.18
N GLY A 544 -31.63 -4.95 -0.07
CA GLY A 544 -31.59 -3.98 -1.15
C GLY A 544 -30.45 -2.96 -1.04
N LYS A 545 -29.58 -3.04 -0.03
CA LYS A 545 -28.44 -2.12 0.09
C LYS A 545 -27.38 -2.43 -0.95
N VAL A 546 -26.95 -1.38 -1.64
CA VAL A 546 -25.79 -1.41 -2.53
C VAL A 546 -24.52 -1.47 -1.69
N VAL A 547 -23.61 -2.36 -2.06
CA VAL A 547 -22.27 -2.47 -1.50
C VAL A 547 -21.29 -2.00 -2.57
N GLU A 548 -20.62 -0.90 -2.28
CA GLU A 548 -19.52 -0.41 -3.09
C GLU A 548 -18.34 -1.38 -3.00
N LYS A 549 -17.62 -1.57 -4.11
CA LYS A 549 -16.44 -2.47 -4.17
C LYS A 549 -15.34 -2.05 -3.20
N SER A 550 -15.22 -0.75 -2.91
CA SER A 550 -14.28 -0.19 -1.93
C SER A 550 -14.52 -0.67 -0.51
N ALA A 551 -15.74 -1.12 -0.19
CA ALA A 551 -16.09 -1.65 1.12
C ALA A 551 -15.69 -3.14 1.30
N LEU A 552 -15.23 -3.82 0.25
CA LEU A 552 -14.74 -5.19 0.33
C LEU A 552 -13.31 -5.22 0.91
N SER A 553 -13.02 -6.20 1.76
CA SER A 553 -11.65 -6.48 2.19
C SER A 553 -10.77 -6.95 1.02
N ALA A 554 -9.45 -6.90 1.19
CA ALA A 554 -8.52 -7.34 0.14
C ALA A 554 -8.78 -8.79 -0.34
N GLY A 555 -9.06 -9.71 0.59
CA GLY A 555 -9.43 -11.09 0.25
C GLY A 555 -10.78 -11.19 -0.46
N GLU A 556 -11.79 -10.44 -0.02
CA GLU A 556 -13.11 -10.41 -0.69
C GLU A 556 -13.03 -9.79 -2.10
N LYS A 557 -12.17 -8.80 -2.31
CA LYS A 557 -11.87 -8.25 -3.65
C LYS A 557 -11.26 -9.30 -4.57
N GLN A 558 -10.36 -10.13 -4.06
CA GLN A 558 -9.76 -11.22 -4.83
C GLN A 558 -10.80 -12.30 -5.18
N ILE A 559 -11.66 -12.69 -4.23
CA ILE A 559 -12.79 -13.60 -4.51
C ILE A 559 -13.78 -13.00 -5.51
N TYR A 560 -14.05 -11.70 -5.42
CA TYR A 560 -14.87 -10.98 -6.40
C TYR A 560 -14.26 -11.08 -7.80
N ALA A 561 -12.96 -10.83 -7.94
CA ALA A 561 -12.27 -10.90 -9.23
C ALA A 561 -12.34 -12.32 -9.81
N ILE A 562 -12.02 -13.34 -9.00
CA ILE A 562 -12.12 -14.76 -9.39
C ILE A 562 -13.54 -15.11 -9.83
N ALA A 563 -14.56 -14.69 -9.07
CA ALA A 563 -15.96 -14.95 -9.39
C ALA A 563 -16.39 -14.24 -10.69
N MET A 564 -15.94 -13.00 -10.94
CA MET A 564 -16.20 -12.29 -12.18
C MET A 564 -15.58 -13.03 -13.37
N LEU A 565 -14.29 -13.39 -13.28
CA LEU A 565 -13.61 -14.13 -14.35
C LEU A 565 -14.30 -15.46 -14.66
N TRP A 566 -14.65 -16.21 -13.62
CA TRP A 566 -15.33 -17.49 -13.79
C TRP A 566 -16.73 -17.32 -14.38
N SER A 567 -17.49 -16.31 -13.95
CA SER A 567 -18.83 -16.01 -14.50
C SER A 567 -18.77 -15.64 -15.98
N LEU A 568 -17.77 -14.86 -16.40
CA LEU A 568 -17.53 -14.50 -17.79
C LEU A 568 -17.12 -15.72 -18.62
N ALA A 569 -16.17 -16.52 -18.13
CA ALA A 569 -15.74 -17.75 -18.76
C ALA A 569 -16.92 -18.73 -18.97
N LYS A 570 -17.74 -18.96 -17.92
CA LYS A 570 -18.93 -19.82 -17.97
C LYS A 570 -19.97 -19.30 -18.96
N THR A 571 -20.14 -17.97 -19.06
CA THR A 571 -21.12 -17.34 -19.97
C THR A 571 -20.66 -17.29 -21.43
N SER A 572 -19.34 -17.31 -21.65
CA SER A 572 -18.74 -17.30 -22.99
C SER A 572 -18.99 -18.59 -23.78
N GLY A 573 -19.13 -19.72 -23.10
CA GLY A 573 -19.18 -21.04 -23.73
C GLY A 573 -17.88 -21.47 -24.41
N ARG A 574 -16.79 -20.71 -24.29
CA ARG A 574 -15.47 -21.08 -24.83
C ARG A 574 -14.77 -22.05 -23.89
N HIS A 575 -14.36 -23.20 -24.41
CA HIS A 575 -13.55 -24.17 -23.68
C HIS A 575 -12.05 -23.83 -23.82
N LEU A 576 -11.58 -22.87 -23.03
CA LEU A 576 -10.16 -22.47 -22.97
C LEU A 576 -9.48 -23.01 -21.70
N PRO A 577 -8.20 -23.39 -21.77
CA PRO A 577 -7.45 -23.82 -20.60
C PRO A 577 -7.20 -22.65 -19.67
N MET A 578 -7.03 -22.93 -18.38
CA MET A 578 -6.77 -21.92 -17.37
C MET A 578 -5.37 -22.07 -16.80
N ILE A 579 -4.63 -20.97 -16.66
CA ILE A 579 -3.31 -20.92 -16.01
C ILE A 579 -3.35 -19.84 -14.94
N VAL A 580 -3.04 -20.21 -13.70
CA VAL A 580 -3.08 -19.29 -12.56
C VAL A 580 -1.75 -19.28 -11.83
N ASP A 581 -1.10 -18.11 -11.74
CA ASP A 581 0.10 -17.90 -10.92
C ASP A 581 -0.26 -17.37 -9.53
N THR A 582 0.32 -17.96 -8.49
CA THR A 582 0.13 -17.59 -7.07
C THR A 582 -1.32 -17.25 -6.69
N PRO A 583 -2.26 -18.22 -6.79
CA PRO A 583 -3.69 -17.93 -6.66
C PRO A 583 -4.16 -17.50 -5.28
N LEU A 584 -3.37 -17.70 -4.21
CA LEU A 584 -3.89 -17.77 -2.83
C LEU A 584 -3.18 -16.85 -1.83
N GLY A 585 -2.15 -16.12 -2.25
CA GLY A 585 -1.24 -15.37 -1.36
C GLY A 585 -1.92 -14.47 -0.31
N ARG A 586 -3.08 -13.87 -0.63
CA ARG A 586 -3.79 -12.90 0.24
C ARG A 586 -5.11 -13.40 0.82
N LEU A 587 -5.43 -14.68 0.62
CA LEU A 587 -6.68 -15.30 1.10
C LEU A 587 -6.47 -15.95 2.47
N ASP A 588 -7.49 -15.85 3.33
CA ASP A 588 -7.54 -16.61 4.57
C ASP A 588 -7.82 -18.11 4.29
N ARG A 589 -7.67 -18.94 5.33
CA ARG A 589 -7.78 -20.39 5.20
C ARG A 589 -9.14 -20.85 4.65
N GLU A 590 -10.22 -20.21 5.08
CA GLU A 590 -11.58 -20.60 4.71
C GLU A 590 -11.88 -20.30 3.24
N HIS A 591 -11.44 -19.14 2.72
CA HIS A 591 -11.54 -18.85 1.30
C HIS A 591 -10.67 -19.79 0.44
N ARG A 592 -9.48 -20.17 0.93
CA ARG A 592 -8.62 -21.17 0.25
C ARG A 592 -9.31 -22.53 0.18
N ASP A 593 -9.90 -23.00 1.28
CA ASP A 593 -10.67 -24.25 1.33
C ASP A 593 -11.78 -24.27 0.25
N ASN A 594 -12.54 -23.18 0.14
CA ASN A 594 -13.62 -23.06 -0.85
C ASN A 594 -13.12 -23.08 -2.28
N LEU A 595 -12.01 -22.40 -2.59
CA LEU A 595 -11.42 -22.44 -3.94
C LEU A 595 -10.94 -23.86 -4.30
N MET A 596 -10.35 -24.57 -3.35
CA MET A 596 -9.90 -25.95 -3.58
C MET A 596 -11.05 -26.92 -3.82
N LYS A 597 -12.20 -26.73 -3.16
CA LYS A 597 -13.39 -27.61 -3.33
C LYS A 597 -14.20 -27.26 -4.57
N PHE A 598 -14.49 -25.98 -4.75
CA PHE A 598 -15.54 -25.54 -5.66
C PHE A 598 -14.99 -24.88 -6.93
N TYR A 599 -13.78 -24.34 -6.91
CA TYR A 599 -13.24 -23.58 -8.05
C TYR A 599 -12.33 -24.40 -8.95
N PHE A 600 -11.13 -24.77 -8.48
CA PHE A 600 -10.10 -25.38 -9.34
C PHE A 600 -10.54 -26.68 -10.04
N PRO A 601 -11.32 -27.57 -9.41
CA PRO A 601 -11.80 -28.77 -10.09
C PRO A 601 -12.83 -28.51 -11.20
N HIS A 602 -13.48 -27.33 -11.21
CA HIS A 602 -14.68 -27.06 -12.01
C HIS A 602 -14.57 -25.85 -12.95
N VAL A 603 -13.51 -25.05 -12.83
CA VAL A 603 -13.36 -23.80 -13.60
C VAL A 603 -13.09 -24.03 -15.08
N SER A 604 -12.33 -25.07 -15.43
CA SER A 604 -12.01 -25.41 -16.82
C SER A 604 -11.73 -26.91 -16.97
N HIS A 605 -11.77 -27.41 -18.20
CA HIS A 605 -11.38 -28.78 -18.55
C HIS A 605 -9.86 -29.01 -18.48
N GLN A 606 -9.06 -27.94 -18.39
CA GLN A 606 -7.62 -27.98 -18.08
C GLN A 606 -7.27 -26.78 -17.20
N VAL A 607 -6.62 -27.03 -16.07
CA VAL A 607 -6.23 -26.02 -15.09
C VAL A 607 -4.76 -26.22 -14.70
N ILE A 608 -3.90 -25.25 -14.98
CA ILE A 608 -2.49 -25.25 -14.59
C ILE A 608 -2.33 -24.29 -13.42
N ILE A 609 -1.96 -24.82 -12.26
CA ILE A 609 -1.84 -24.05 -11.03
C ILE A 609 -0.36 -23.90 -10.69
N LEU A 610 0.16 -22.67 -10.74
CA LEU A 610 1.51 -22.35 -10.28
C LEU A 610 1.40 -21.85 -8.83
N SER A 611 2.07 -22.51 -7.89
CA SER A 611 1.89 -22.24 -6.46
C SER A 611 3.18 -22.34 -5.66
N THR A 612 3.21 -21.65 -4.52
CA THR A 612 4.26 -21.82 -3.50
C THR A 612 3.87 -22.86 -2.45
N ASP A 613 4.85 -23.31 -1.66
CA ASP A 613 4.66 -24.20 -0.51
C ASP A 613 3.76 -23.61 0.58
N THR A 614 3.66 -22.28 0.65
CA THR A 614 2.78 -21.57 1.59
C THR A 614 1.33 -21.39 1.11
N GLU A 615 1.08 -21.60 -0.18
CA GLU A 615 -0.24 -21.45 -0.79
C GLU A 615 -0.96 -22.79 -0.85
N ILE A 616 -0.31 -23.81 -1.40
CA ILE A 616 -0.84 -25.16 -1.55
C ILE A 616 0.07 -26.09 -0.75
N ASP A 617 -0.31 -26.34 0.50
CA ASP A 617 0.38 -27.24 1.40
C ASP A 617 -0.07 -28.70 1.19
N ASP A 618 0.54 -29.61 1.96
CA ASP A 618 0.26 -31.04 1.92
C ASP A 618 -1.25 -31.34 2.13
N LEU A 619 -1.98 -30.51 2.88
CA LEU A 619 -3.43 -30.68 3.11
C LEU A 619 -4.21 -30.38 1.82
N TYR A 620 -3.91 -29.27 1.14
CA TYR A 620 -4.60 -28.92 -0.10
C TYR A 620 -4.23 -29.82 -1.28
N VAL A 621 -2.99 -30.31 -1.34
CA VAL A 621 -2.60 -31.33 -2.33
C VAL A 621 -3.47 -32.57 -2.19
N ASN A 622 -3.62 -33.10 -0.96
CA ASN A 622 -4.47 -34.26 -0.70
C ASN A 622 -5.95 -34.01 -1.07
N GLN A 623 -6.43 -32.79 -0.90
CA GLN A 623 -7.79 -32.42 -1.27
C GLN A 623 -8.00 -32.40 -2.79
N LEU A 624 -6.96 -32.01 -3.56
CA LEU A 624 -6.99 -31.96 -5.02
C LEU A 624 -6.54 -33.26 -5.70
N ASP A 625 -5.96 -34.23 -4.97
CA ASP A 625 -5.29 -35.42 -5.52
C ASP A 625 -6.11 -36.18 -6.57
N GLN A 626 -7.41 -36.32 -6.34
CA GLN A 626 -8.33 -37.00 -7.28
C GLN A 626 -8.51 -36.26 -8.62
N PHE A 627 -8.19 -34.97 -8.67
CA PHE A 627 -8.29 -34.09 -9.83
C PHE A 627 -6.93 -33.73 -10.45
N ILE A 628 -5.82 -33.99 -9.75
CA ILE A 628 -4.46 -33.78 -10.26
C ILE A 628 -4.10 -34.88 -11.25
N SER A 629 -3.71 -34.45 -12.45
CA SER A 629 -3.20 -35.29 -13.54
C SER A 629 -1.69 -35.44 -13.46
N GLU A 630 -0.99 -34.31 -13.29
CA GLU A 630 0.47 -34.22 -13.27
C GLU A 630 0.93 -33.15 -12.29
N SER A 631 2.14 -33.34 -11.76
CA SER A 631 2.76 -32.37 -10.87
C SER A 631 4.24 -32.16 -11.18
N TYR A 632 4.68 -30.91 -11.15
CA TYR A 632 6.08 -30.52 -11.31
C TYR A 632 6.55 -29.66 -10.14
N LEU A 633 7.81 -29.82 -9.76
CA LEU A 633 8.50 -28.95 -8.83
C LEU A 633 9.60 -28.19 -9.56
N LEU A 634 9.51 -26.86 -9.51
CA LEU A 634 10.52 -25.95 -10.02
C LEU A 634 11.58 -25.72 -8.95
N GLU A 635 12.80 -26.18 -9.21
CA GLU A 635 13.95 -26.00 -8.34
C GLU A 635 15.02 -25.19 -9.05
N TYR A 636 15.46 -24.11 -8.40
CA TYR A 636 16.54 -23.29 -8.91
C TYR A 636 17.89 -23.90 -8.51
N ASN A 637 18.65 -24.35 -9.49
CA ASN A 637 20.01 -24.83 -9.30
C ASN A 637 20.98 -23.63 -9.38
N HIS A 638 21.59 -23.30 -8.24
CA HIS A 638 22.54 -22.18 -8.13
C HIS A 638 23.82 -22.39 -8.96
N GLU A 639 24.30 -23.62 -9.10
CA GLU A 639 25.53 -23.93 -9.86
C GLU A 639 25.30 -23.73 -11.35
N LEU A 640 24.17 -24.21 -11.86
CA LEU A 640 23.79 -24.06 -13.27
C LEU A 640 23.13 -22.70 -13.58
N SER A 641 22.86 -21.89 -12.53
CA SER A 641 22.07 -20.66 -12.62
C SER A 641 20.77 -20.84 -13.42
N SER A 642 20.10 -21.98 -13.20
CA SER A 642 19.00 -22.48 -14.03
C SER A 642 17.92 -23.13 -13.18
N THR A 643 16.66 -22.97 -13.59
CA THR A 643 15.53 -23.69 -13.03
C THR A 643 15.33 -25.00 -13.76
N GLN A 644 15.21 -26.09 -13.01
CA GLN A 644 14.83 -27.39 -13.52
C GLN A 644 13.39 -27.72 -13.09
N ALA A 645 12.64 -28.40 -13.95
CA ALA A 645 11.33 -28.95 -13.64
C ALA A 645 11.47 -30.42 -13.29
N LEU A 646 11.34 -30.75 -12.02
CA LEU A 646 11.40 -32.13 -11.50
C LEU A 646 9.99 -32.71 -11.40
N PRO A 647 9.79 -34.02 -11.62
CA PRO A 647 8.49 -34.65 -11.41
C PRO A 647 8.15 -34.67 -9.90
N GLY A 648 6.88 -34.43 -9.58
CA GLY A 648 6.37 -34.41 -8.21
C GLY A 648 6.06 -33.00 -7.70
N TYR A 649 5.82 -32.88 -6.40
CA TYR A 649 5.54 -31.62 -5.71
C TYR A 649 6.35 -31.51 -4.40
N PHE A 650 6.19 -30.43 -3.62
CA PHE A 650 6.94 -30.21 -2.37
C PHE A 650 6.84 -31.39 -1.36
N THR A 651 5.73 -32.14 -1.39
CA THR A 651 5.46 -33.31 -0.55
C THR A 651 6.39 -34.49 -0.83
N ASP A 652 6.80 -34.68 -2.08
CA ASP A 652 7.54 -35.86 -2.51
C ASP A 652 9.01 -35.78 -2.06
N LEU A 653 9.55 -34.56 -1.99
CA LEU A 653 10.88 -34.26 -1.41
C LEU A 653 10.96 -34.53 0.10
N LYS A 654 9.85 -34.41 0.85
CA LYS A 654 9.84 -34.70 2.29
C LYS A 654 9.92 -36.21 2.57
N ARG A 655 9.34 -37.04 1.68
CA ARG A 655 9.33 -38.51 1.81
C ARG A 655 10.68 -39.14 1.46
N THR A 656 11.41 -38.61 0.47
CA THR A 656 12.77 -39.07 0.14
C THR A 656 13.77 -38.75 1.26
N ASN A 657 13.75 -37.54 1.81
CA ASN A 657 14.61 -37.14 2.92
C ASN A 657 14.38 -37.93 4.23
N THR A 658 13.15 -38.39 4.49
CA THR A 658 12.87 -39.26 5.65
C THR A 658 13.32 -40.70 5.43
N THR A 659 13.37 -41.16 4.18
CA THR A 659 13.83 -42.51 3.82
C THR A 659 15.37 -42.58 3.89
N GLU A 660 16.08 -41.56 3.42
CA GLU A 660 17.54 -41.46 3.58
C GLU A 660 17.96 -41.33 5.06
N LYS A 661 17.22 -40.57 5.88
CA LYS A 661 17.43 -40.55 7.33
C LYS A 661 17.15 -41.91 8.00
N ARG A 662 16.19 -42.70 7.51
CA ARG A 662 15.92 -44.06 8.01
C ARG A 662 17.01 -45.05 7.62
N ILE A 663 17.59 -44.92 6.42
CA ILE A 663 18.71 -45.76 5.96
C ILE A 663 19.98 -45.41 6.73
N ALA A 664 20.25 -44.12 6.99
CA ALA A 664 21.38 -43.68 7.81
C ALA A 664 21.27 -44.12 9.29
N LEU A 665 20.05 -44.25 9.84
CA LEU A 665 19.80 -44.77 11.19
C LEU A 665 19.76 -46.31 11.29
N GLN A 666 19.73 -47.02 10.15
CA GLN A 666 19.91 -48.48 10.12
C GLN A 666 21.35 -48.91 9.84
N GLN A 667 22.21 -47.96 9.44
CA GLN A 667 23.64 -48.18 9.20
C GLN A 667 24.55 -47.61 10.30
N ALA A 668 23.97 -46.98 11.32
CA ALA A 668 24.61 -46.62 12.58
C ALA A 668 24.06 -47.50 13.71
#